data_AF-A0A498LCB3-F1
#
_entry.id   AF-A0A498LCB3-F1
#
_cell.length_a   1.000
_cell.length_b   1.000
_cell.length_c   1.000
_cell.angle_alpha   90.00
_cell.angle_beta   90.00
_cell.angle_gamma   90.00
#
_symmetry.space_group_name_H-M   'P 1'
#
loop_
_entity.id
_entity.type
_entity.pdbx_description
1 polymer ?
#
loop_
_entity_poly.entity_id
_entity_poly.type
_entity_poly.pdbx_seq_one_letter_code
_entity_poly.pdbx_strand_id
1 'polypeptide(L)'
;MLYDCRKDELIAGIRFWNTEQLEQNSCSRQQINTDFTVTASDSITDKSNLLNIEGRLNLSVLGGLVQVSGAAKYLKDTKTSFIQQRLTLHYHSTSEFKELTVNQLPSENIPDHDQDIGTHIVTGILYGADACFVFDRQVSSDEDKTTVKGEVNVALEKLLGVISVDANADLHMNDNEKAAVKNFTCTFYGDFYGDFQLLSNPTTFEDAMKVFADLPKLLKENQELAVPMRVWLYPLDKLHSRASKYHKDISMNLIQETESVVESLNTAEMKCSDLLKDSPAVTFAAFHDQILQMKQNCYKYKLRLMNKLGSLLPNIHGDVMEETTLNDLLQEHEESPFNESDLTEWLNERERESEIIKTVLRQLKDYGAQVEVNIDAILMDLEVGNLVSYTFTSLNWSDIIIPKQKAYLSSSTKAENVDISSDIKQTSWLTAEIQKTMRRNLEIFKNLMNSKDCKPAKFIVSSKEMKNHPGSCILLYESGCDEAVCFTPPYKPVCPITEEVKGQSVVLKVVPSSCPATVELRLLYKVKQDTDWRSEHVLEDQDTVTLTDLREETEYEIKCAAVGKLSFTTYSDIMHLRIIEKKLLMALDCVTDNLSFTKSKCSELLQDPRTNTFSAFRKKIEDMKRFCQIYRQDFRDKSQSLIWSVQFCEEETCALTSLLQAHEESSFNKQDLKEWITGKEKELSTVNEFLQQLFDIGAEVNFTLDAVLSDIKVENVVYYTFTSLEQPDKLLSELESYLKAPTASRKKNPKTAPQTLTWLTGNIREKMRQHLIIFKESSWFLHSPV
;
A
#
# COMPACT_ATOMS: atom_id res chain seq x y z
N MET A 1 36.03 48.66 40.12
CA MET A 1 34.70 48.08 40.42
C MET A 1 34.88 46.74 41.10
N LEU A 2 33.89 46.30 41.88
CA LEU A 2 33.87 44.96 42.44
C LEU A 2 32.97 44.05 41.61
N TYR A 3 33.24 42.75 41.67
CA TYR A 3 32.47 41.72 40.99
C TYR A 3 32.25 40.55 41.95
N ASP A 4 31.03 40.02 41.99
CA ASP A 4 30.72 38.81 42.73
C ASP A 4 30.58 37.61 41.78
N CYS A 5 31.65 36.83 41.65
CA CYS A 5 31.68 35.58 40.88
C CYS A 5 30.69 34.52 41.35
N ARG A 6 30.09 34.64 42.55
CA ARG A 6 29.05 33.68 42.98
C ARG A 6 27.76 33.94 42.23
N LYS A 7 27.38 35.21 42.11
CA LYS A 7 26.11 35.66 41.50
C LYS A 7 26.26 36.13 40.06
N ASP A 8 27.50 36.25 39.58
CA ASP A 8 27.86 36.90 38.33
C ASP A 8 27.31 38.33 38.21
N GLU A 9 27.52 39.11 39.28
CA GLU A 9 26.97 40.46 39.44
C GLU A 9 28.07 41.52 39.65
N LEU A 10 27.93 42.67 38.96
CA LEU A 10 28.78 43.85 39.14
C LEU A 10 28.31 44.67 40.34
N ILE A 11 29.21 44.93 41.28
CA ILE A 11 28.92 45.75 42.47
C ILE A 11 29.50 47.15 42.26
N ALA A 12 28.59 48.10 42.01
CA ALA A 12 28.92 49.52 41.84
C ALA A 12 28.89 50.28 43.18
N GLY A 13 29.56 51.43 43.24
CA GLY A 13 29.49 52.38 44.37
C GLY A 13 30.62 52.27 45.41
N ILE A 14 31.37 51.16 45.45
CA ILE A 14 32.52 50.99 46.35
C ILE A 14 33.81 51.46 45.64
N ARG A 15 34.55 52.38 46.26
CA ARG A 15 35.81 52.94 45.74
C ARG A 15 36.93 52.79 46.77
N PHE A 16 37.93 51.97 46.47
CA PHE A 16 39.12 51.79 47.33
C PHE A 16 40.17 52.89 47.14
N TRP A 17 40.27 53.42 45.93
CA TRP A 17 41.19 54.51 45.57
C TRP A 17 40.41 55.78 45.27
N ASN A 18 40.97 56.92 45.69
CA ASN A 18 40.52 58.22 45.22
C ASN A 18 40.98 58.43 43.75
N THR A 19 40.50 59.49 43.10
CA THR A 19 40.78 59.74 41.67
C THR A 19 42.29 59.86 41.39
N GLU A 20 43.03 60.59 42.23
CA GLU A 20 44.48 60.80 42.07
C GLU A 20 45.28 59.49 42.21
N GLN A 21 44.91 58.64 43.18
CA GLN A 21 45.52 57.33 43.37
C GLN A 21 45.19 56.38 42.23
N LEU A 22 43.99 56.45 41.67
CA LEU A 22 43.61 55.62 40.52
C LEU A 22 44.43 55.99 39.30
N GLU A 23 44.57 57.29 39.00
CA GLU A 23 45.39 57.78 37.88
C GLU A 23 46.85 57.35 38.00
N GLN A 24 47.45 57.48 39.20
CA GLN A 24 48.84 57.08 39.45
C GLN A 24 49.10 55.57 39.30
N ASN A 25 48.10 54.74 39.60
CA ASN A 25 48.22 53.27 39.54
C ASN A 25 47.63 52.66 38.26
N SER A 26 47.03 53.47 37.40
CA SER A 26 46.48 53.04 36.12
C SER A 26 47.50 53.18 35.00
N CYS A 27 47.59 52.17 34.16
CA CYS A 27 48.35 52.19 32.92
C CYS A 27 47.39 51.92 31.77
N SER A 28 47.54 52.66 30.67
CA SER A 28 46.78 52.41 29.46
C SER A 28 47.73 52.18 28.29
N ARG A 29 47.41 51.19 27.45
CA ARG A 29 48.10 50.92 26.20
C ARG A 29 47.10 50.70 25.08
N GLN A 30 47.41 51.22 23.90
CA GLN A 30 46.64 50.90 22.71
C GLN A 30 46.84 49.43 22.34
N GLN A 31 45.74 48.74 22.09
CA GLN A 31 45.72 47.34 21.67
C GLN A 31 44.69 47.22 20.56
N ILE A 32 45.11 47.61 19.35
CA ILE A 32 44.25 47.63 18.17
C ILE A 32 44.44 46.32 17.41
N ASN A 33 43.46 45.44 17.54
CA ASN A 33 43.33 44.22 16.74
C ASN A 33 41.91 44.15 16.19
N THR A 34 41.74 43.80 14.92
CA THR A 34 40.43 43.62 14.29
C THR A 34 40.41 42.27 13.60
N ASP A 35 39.46 41.44 13.99
CA ASP A 35 39.25 40.09 13.48
C ASP A 35 37.84 39.96 12.92
N PHE A 36 37.69 39.08 11.94
CA PHE A 36 36.41 38.79 11.30
C PHE A 36 36.22 37.29 11.19
N THR A 37 35.05 36.81 11.59
CA THR A 37 34.73 35.38 11.57
C THR A 37 33.38 35.18 10.89
N VAL A 38 33.31 34.21 9.98
CA VAL A 38 32.04 33.77 9.38
C VAL A 38 31.75 32.36 9.83
N THR A 39 30.54 32.12 10.33
CA THR A 39 30.08 30.78 10.73
C THR A 39 28.71 30.48 10.16
N ALA A 40 28.47 29.21 9.86
CA ALA A 40 27.14 28.69 9.50
C ALA A 40 26.47 27.95 10.67
N SER A 41 27.13 27.89 11.84
CA SER A 41 26.61 27.23 13.03
C SER A 41 25.86 28.22 13.92
N ASP A 42 24.80 27.72 14.56
CA ASP A 42 23.94 28.46 15.49
C ASP A 42 23.90 27.81 16.89
N SER A 43 24.74 26.79 17.14
CA SER A 43 24.78 26.06 18.40
C SER A 43 25.15 26.98 19.57
N ILE A 44 24.68 26.65 20.78
CA ILE A 44 25.04 27.39 21.99
C ILE A 44 26.57 27.49 22.13
N THR A 45 27.27 26.37 22.00
CA THR A 45 28.74 26.32 22.14
C THR A 45 29.45 27.19 21.09
N ASP A 46 29.03 27.15 19.82
CA ASP A 46 29.67 27.96 18.77
C ASP A 46 29.41 29.45 18.95
N LYS A 47 28.21 29.84 19.40
CA LYS A 47 27.90 31.23 19.72
C LYS A 47 28.73 31.76 20.88
N SER A 48 28.87 30.95 21.92
CA SER A 48 29.64 31.32 23.10
C SER A 48 31.13 31.42 22.76
N ASN A 49 31.68 30.48 21.97
CA ASN A 49 33.04 30.56 21.45
C ASN A 49 33.27 31.80 20.56
N LEU A 50 32.30 32.15 19.70
CA LEU A 50 32.41 33.31 18.80
C LEU A 50 32.58 34.63 19.56
N LEU A 51 31.95 34.75 20.73
CA LEU A 51 32.04 35.90 21.63
C LEU A 51 33.06 35.70 22.77
N ASN A 52 33.88 34.65 22.72
CA ASN A 52 34.85 34.29 23.77
C ASN A 52 34.23 34.15 25.18
N ILE A 53 33.02 33.60 25.25
CA ILE A 53 32.31 33.26 26.49
C ILE A 53 32.48 31.76 26.71
N GLU A 54 33.24 31.38 27.73
CA GLU A 54 33.54 29.97 28.00
C GLU A 54 33.13 29.55 29.41
N GLY A 55 32.83 28.25 29.55
CA GLY A 55 32.62 27.58 30.84
C GLY A 55 31.47 28.16 31.67
N ARG A 56 31.79 28.56 32.91
CA ARG A 56 30.83 29.04 33.91
C ARG A 56 29.96 30.19 33.41
N LEU A 57 30.56 31.16 32.72
CA LEU A 57 29.83 32.36 32.28
C LEU A 57 28.72 32.00 31.29
N ASN A 58 28.94 30.96 30.47
CA ASN A 58 27.92 30.47 29.55
C ASN A 58 26.70 29.93 30.30
N LEU A 59 26.92 29.10 31.34
CA LEU A 59 25.83 28.64 32.20
C LEU A 59 25.10 29.79 32.88
N SER A 60 25.81 30.83 33.30
CA SER A 60 25.18 32.01 33.92
C SER A 60 24.34 32.82 32.93
N VAL A 61 24.72 32.86 31.66
CA VAL A 61 23.89 33.44 30.58
C VAL A 61 22.66 32.58 30.32
N LEU A 62 22.82 31.25 30.23
CA LEU A 62 21.71 30.30 30.06
C LEU A 62 20.74 30.31 31.24
N GLY A 63 21.25 30.34 32.47
CA GLY A 63 20.47 30.44 33.70
C GLY A 63 19.84 31.81 33.95
N GLY A 64 20.10 32.79 33.07
CA GLY A 64 19.53 34.13 33.18
C GLY A 64 20.09 34.98 34.33
N LEU A 65 21.23 34.59 34.91
CA LEU A 65 21.95 35.40 35.91
C LEU A 65 22.58 36.63 35.28
N VAL A 66 23.06 36.50 34.04
CA VAL A 66 23.71 37.59 33.31
C VAL A 66 22.75 38.21 32.30
N GLN A 67 22.49 39.51 32.44
CA GLN A 67 21.74 40.28 31.46
C GLN A 67 22.66 40.73 30.32
N VAL A 68 22.43 40.21 29.13
CA VAL A 68 23.19 40.55 27.92
C VAL A 68 22.57 41.75 27.18
N SER A 69 23.43 42.60 26.61
CA SER A 69 23.09 43.77 25.79
C SER A 69 24.03 43.88 24.59
N GLY A 70 23.82 44.86 23.71
CA GLY A 70 24.72 45.08 22.57
C GLY A 70 24.80 43.86 21.64
N ALA A 71 26.02 43.54 21.21
CA ALA A 71 26.34 42.37 20.40
C ALA A 71 25.99 41.04 21.10
N ALA A 72 26.16 40.97 22.42
CA ALA A 72 25.90 39.76 23.20
C ALA A 72 24.42 39.33 23.22
N LYS A 73 23.48 40.17 22.75
CA LYS A 73 22.10 39.75 22.47
C LYS A 73 22.02 38.61 21.46
N TYR A 74 23.01 38.46 20.58
CA TYR A 74 23.16 37.34 19.65
C TYR A 74 23.06 35.97 20.33
N LEU A 75 23.55 35.83 21.58
CA LEU A 75 23.48 34.57 22.34
C LEU A 75 22.05 34.08 22.56
N LYS A 76 21.08 35.00 22.59
CA LYS A 76 19.65 34.69 22.81
C LYS A 76 18.86 34.57 21.52
N ASP A 77 19.46 34.87 20.37
CA ASP A 77 18.86 34.67 19.05
C ASP A 77 19.13 33.25 18.59
N THR A 78 18.18 32.35 18.80
CA THR A 78 18.24 30.97 18.32
C THR A 78 17.38 30.80 17.08
N LYS A 79 17.85 29.99 16.13
CA LYS A 79 17.04 29.56 14.99
C LYS A 79 15.68 29.03 15.44
N THR A 80 14.64 29.36 14.67
CA THR A 80 13.26 28.96 14.98
C THR A 80 12.78 27.78 14.14
N SER A 81 13.64 27.30 13.24
CA SER A 81 13.33 26.33 12.19
C SER A 81 14.61 25.58 11.80
N PHE A 82 14.50 24.27 11.54
CA PHE A 82 15.63 23.45 11.12
C PHE A 82 15.94 23.66 9.63
N ILE A 83 14.91 23.89 8.82
CA ILE A 83 15.06 24.18 7.38
C ILE A 83 15.56 25.60 7.08
N GLN A 84 15.49 26.52 8.04
CA GLN A 84 16.13 27.84 7.97
C GLN A 84 17.65 27.70 7.81
N GLN A 85 18.22 28.40 6.83
CA GLN A 85 19.67 28.52 6.67
C GLN A 85 20.14 29.82 7.34
N ARG A 86 21.24 29.76 8.10
CA ARG A 86 21.78 30.90 8.84
C ARG A 86 23.28 31.02 8.59
N LEU A 87 23.73 32.24 8.30
CA LEU A 87 25.14 32.61 8.28
C LEU A 87 25.34 33.79 9.22
N THR A 88 26.36 33.75 10.06
CA THR A 88 26.70 34.85 10.97
C THR A 88 28.07 35.40 10.59
N LEU A 89 28.14 36.69 10.31
CA LEU A 89 29.39 37.44 10.22
C LEU A 89 29.62 38.16 11.54
N HIS A 90 30.71 37.82 12.21
CA HIS A 90 31.15 38.46 13.44
C HIS A 90 32.33 39.41 13.14
N TYR A 91 32.17 40.64 13.59
CA TYR A 91 33.18 41.68 13.63
C TYR A 91 33.67 41.81 15.07
N HIS A 92 34.96 41.62 15.30
CA HIS A 92 35.59 41.82 16.60
C HIS A 92 36.68 42.88 16.47
N SER A 93 36.62 43.94 17.26
CA SER A 93 37.70 44.94 17.26
C SER A 93 38.02 45.41 18.67
N THR A 94 39.32 45.53 18.94
CA THR A 94 39.88 46.00 20.20
C THR A 94 40.53 47.35 20.00
N SER A 95 40.56 48.19 21.03
CA SER A 95 41.08 49.56 20.95
C SER A 95 42.16 49.84 22.00
N GLU A 96 41.82 49.67 23.27
CA GLU A 96 42.61 50.14 24.40
C GLU A 96 42.54 49.13 25.56
N PHE A 97 43.69 48.82 26.15
CA PHE A 97 43.76 48.03 27.38
C PHE A 97 44.16 48.94 28.54
N LYS A 98 43.29 49.02 29.55
CA LYS A 98 43.55 49.73 30.81
C LYS A 98 43.76 48.72 31.92
N GLU A 99 44.89 48.83 32.60
CA GLU A 99 45.23 48.01 33.77
C GLU A 99 45.39 48.87 35.01
N LEU A 100 45.05 48.29 36.15
CA LEU A 100 45.21 48.86 37.47
C LEU A 100 46.25 48.02 38.22
N THR A 101 47.37 48.64 38.59
CA THR A 101 48.39 48.00 39.40
C THR A 101 47.92 47.95 40.85
N VAL A 102 47.67 46.74 41.37
CA VAL A 102 47.19 46.54 42.75
C VAL A 102 48.33 46.07 43.65
N ASN A 103 48.94 47.00 44.38
CA ASN A 103 50.04 46.69 45.32
C ASN A 103 49.51 46.38 46.73
N GLN A 104 48.75 47.30 47.33
CA GLN A 104 48.08 47.16 48.64
C GLN A 104 46.77 47.97 48.63
N LEU A 105 45.71 47.45 49.24
CA LEU A 105 44.46 48.20 49.42
C LEU A 105 44.68 49.31 50.46
N PRO A 106 44.29 50.58 50.20
CA PRO A 106 44.35 51.64 51.19
C PRO A 106 43.50 51.29 52.41
N SER A 107 44.10 51.25 53.61
CA SER A 107 43.43 50.85 54.86
C SER A 107 42.27 51.76 55.28
N GLU A 108 42.20 52.97 54.74
CA GLU A 108 41.24 54.01 55.13
C GLU A 108 39.89 53.92 54.40
N ASN A 109 39.77 53.11 53.34
CA ASN A 109 38.56 53.04 52.49
C ASN A 109 37.91 51.64 52.42
N ILE A 110 38.24 50.75 53.36
CA ILE A 110 37.68 49.40 53.41
C ILE A 110 36.36 49.46 54.20
N PRO A 111 35.22 49.03 53.63
CA PRO A 111 33.95 48.95 54.34
C PRO A 111 34.05 48.11 55.63
N ASP A 112 33.18 48.40 56.59
CA ASP A 112 33.18 47.76 57.91
C ASP A 112 33.06 46.22 57.80
N HIS A 113 33.61 45.53 58.80
CA HIS A 113 34.06 44.14 58.73
C HIS A 113 33.04 43.02 58.40
N ASP A 114 31.75 43.31 58.33
CA ASP A 114 30.67 42.32 58.15
C ASP A 114 29.91 42.43 56.81
N GLN A 115 30.34 43.30 55.89
CA GLN A 115 29.67 43.42 54.59
C GLN A 115 30.24 42.46 53.53
N ASP A 116 29.37 41.63 52.97
CA ASP A 116 29.63 40.78 51.80
C ASP A 116 29.72 41.64 50.52
N ILE A 117 30.83 42.35 50.37
CA ILE A 117 31.03 43.41 49.35
C ILE A 117 31.45 42.91 47.96
N GLY A 118 31.59 41.59 47.77
CA GLY A 118 32.01 40.97 46.50
C GLY A 118 33.20 40.02 46.67
N THR A 119 33.54 39.27 45.61
CA THR A 119 34.60 38.25 45.65
C THR A 119 35.85 38.63 44.86
N HIS A 120 35.71 39.50 43.84
CA HIS A 120 36.80 39.94 42.99
C HIS A 120 36.79 41.46 42.77
N ILE A 121 37.97 42.01 42.48
CA ILE A 121 38.14 43.38 42.01
C ILE A 121 38.58 43.38 40.55
N VAL A 122 38.05 44.32 39.76
CA VAL A 122 38.46 44.52 38.38
C VAL A 122 39.85 45.18 38.35
N THR A 123 40.82 44.51 37.74
CA THR A 123 42.22 44.98 37.62
C THR A 123 42.63 45.28 36.19
N GLY A 124 41.86 44.84 35.20
CA GLY A 124 42.14 45.14 33.79
C GLY A 124 40.87 45.14 32.98
N ILE A 125 40.81 46.01 31.98
CA ILE A 125 39.70 46.10 31.02
C ILE A 125 40.30 46.31 29.64
N LEU A 126 39.93 45.43 28.71
CA LEU A 126 40.16 45.62 27.27
C LEU A 126 38.88 46.21 26.68
N TYR A 127 39.02 47.38 26.08
CA TYR A 127 37.96 48.09 25.39
C TYR A 127 37.97 47.76 23.89
N GLY A 128 36.81 47.83 23.27
CA GLY A 128 36.60 47.50 21.87
C GLY A 128 35.13 47.60 21.48
N ALA A 129 34.73 46.86 20.45
CA ALA A 129 33.34 46.66 20.08
C ALA A 129 33.18 45.36 19.28
N ASP A 130 32.09 44.63 19.54
CA ASP A 130 31.65 43.53 18.71
C ASP A 130 30.43 43.93 17.86
N ALA A 131 30.28 43.25 16.73
CA ALA A 131 29.04 43.23 15.96
C ALA A 131 28.80 41.89 15.27
N CYS A 132 27.59 41.35 15.42
CA CYS A 132 27.10 40.15 14.75
C CYS A 132 26.05 40.54 13.71
N PHE A 133 26.29 40.16 12.47
CA PHE A 133 25.34 40.23 11.36
C PHE A 133 24.80 38.82 11.11
N VAL A 134 23.54 38.59 11.47
CA VAL A 134 22.87 37.29 11.34
C VAL A 134 22.05 37.30 10.06
N PHE A 135 22.46 36.50 9.08
CA PHE A 135 21.79 36.37 7.79
C PHE A 135 20.92 35.13 7.78
N ASP A 136 19.61 35.33 7.71
CA ASP A 136 18.62 34.26 7.71
C ASP A 136 17.94 34.12 6.34
N ARG A 137 18.02 32.91 5.79
CA ARG A 137 17.27 32.47 4.61
C ARG A 137 16.21 31.47 5.06
N GLN A 138 14.97 31.94 5.08
CA GLN A 138 13.82 31.09 5.37
C GLN A 138 13.56 30.20 4.14
N VAL A 139 13.42 28.89 4.36
CA VAL A 139 13.23 27.89 3.30
C VAL A 139 11.86 27.25 3.46
N SER A 140 11.17 26.99 2.36
CA SER A 140 9.95 26.17 2.34
C SER A 140 10.28 24.70 2.02
N SER A 141 9.43 23.76 2.45
CA SER A 141 9.70 22.33 2.27
C SER A 141 9.63 21.86 0.80
N ASP A 142 9.04 22.66 -0.08
CA ASP A 142 8.92 22.34 -1.52
C ASP A 142 10.02 22.99 -2.38
N GLU A 143 10.89 23.82 -1.79
CA GLU A 143 12.04 24.40 -2.48
C GLU A 143 13.12 23.36 -2.78
N ASP A 144 13.80 23.53 -3.92
CA ASP A 144 14.87 22.63 -4.33
C ASP A 144 16.11 22.78 -3.44
N LYS A 145 16.48 21.69 -2.78
CA LYS A 145 17.61 21.66 -1.83
C LYS A 145 18.95 22.04 -2.48
N THR A 146 19.14 21.75 -3.77
CA THR A 146 20.39 22.08 -4.46
C THR A 146 20.49 23.57 -4.77
N THR A 147 19.37 24.21 -5.10
CA THR A 147 19.24 25.65 -5.33
C THR A 147 19.51 26.40 -4.04
N VAL A 148 18.83 26.04 -2.94
CA VAL A 148 19.05 26.66 -1.61
C VAL A 148 20.51 26.53 -1.18
N LYS A 149 21.11 25.34 -1.34
CA LYS A 149 22.54 25.13 -1.04
C LYS A 149 23.45 26.01 -1.90
N GLY A 150 23.13 26.17 -3.19
CA GLY A 150 23.82 27.08 -4.09
C GLY A 150 23.77 28.53 -3.62
N GLU A 151 22.58 29.01 -3.22
CA GLU A 151 22.39 30.37 -2.69
C GLU A 151 23.23 30.62 -1.42
N VAL A 152 23.21 29.67 -0.48
CA VAL A 152 24.01 29.76 0.77
C VAL A 152 25.50 29.77 0.48
N ASN A 153 25.97 28.93 -0.45
CA ASN A 153 27.39 28.91 -0.84
C ASN A 153 27.83 30.25 -1.45
N VAL A 154 27.01 30.83 -2.34
CA VAL A 154 27.30 32.14 -2.92
C VAL A 154 27.37 33.21 -1.83
N ALA A 155 26.40 33.25 -0.91
CA ALA A 155 26.42 34.21 0.20
C ALA A 155 27.67 34.04 1.08
N LEU A 156 28.04 32.79 1.41
CA LEU A 156 29.24 32.48 2.18
C LEU A 156 30.52 32.92 1.46
N GLU A 157 30.66 32.62 0.18
CA GLU A 157 31.81 33.05 -0.64
C GLU A 157 31.94 34.57 -0.68
N LYS A 158 30.82 35.30 -0.76
CA LYS A 158 30.84 36.77 -0.70
C LYS A 158 31.27 37.27 0.67
N LEU A 159 30.76 36.70 1.77
CA LEU A 159 31.19 37.08 3.12
C LEU A 159 32.68 36.82 3.34
N LEU A 160 33.20 35.68 2.89
CA LEU A 160 34.63 35.35 3.00
C LEU A 160 35.51 36.22 2.08
N GLY A 161 34.99 36.60 0.91
CA GLY A 161 35.66 37.50 -0.03
C GLY A 161 35.86 38.90 0.56
N VAL A 162 34.89 39.40 1.32
CA VAL A 162 34.97 40.71 2.02
C VAL A 162 36.07 40.73 3.07
N ILE A 163 36.38 39.58 3.70
CA ILE A 163 37.45 39.47 4.70
C ILE A 163 38.84 39.47 4.04
N SER A 164 38.92 38.96 2.80
CA SER A 164 40.19 38.72 2.10
C SER A 164 40.71 39.94 1.33
N VAL A 165 39.84 40.90 1.00
CA VAL A 165 40.18 42.12 0.28
C VAL A 165 39.97 43.29 1.23
N ASP A 166 40.98 44.15 1.41
CA ASP A 166 40.87 45.39 2.21
C ASP A 166 39.50 46.05 1.95
N ALA A 167 38.76 46.33 3.03
CA ALA A 167 37.32 46.61 3.14
C ALA A 167 36.75 47.80 2.31
N ASN A 168 37.48 48.28 1.30
CA ASN A 168 37.12 49.33 0.35
C ASN A 168 36.76 48.79 -1.06
N ALA A 169 36.74 47.48 -1.28
CA ALA A 169 36.27 46.93 -2.55
C ALA A 169 34.74 46.91 -2.59
N ASP A 170 34.15 47.74 -3.44
CA ASP A 170 32.74 47.67 -3.81
C ASP A 170 32.41 46.23 -4.22
N LEU A 171 31.48 45.58 -3.50
CA LEU A 171 31.12 44.18 -3.68
C LEU A 171 30.46 44.01 -5.06
N HIS A 172 31.27 43.82 -6.09
CA HIS A 172 30.77 43.62 -7.44
C HIS A 172 30.12 42.24 -7.55
N MET A 173 28.80 42.21 -7.37
CA MET A 173 27.97 41.04 -7.58
C MET A 173 27.35 41.07 -8.98
N ASN A 174 27.42 39.95 -9.69
CA ASN A 174 26.65 39.78 -10.93
C ASN A 174 25.15 39.57 -10.61
N ASP A 175 24.28 39.63 -11.63
CA ASP A 175 22.82 39.55 -11.43
C ASP A 175 22.37 38.25 -10.76
N ASN A 176 23.04 37.12 -11.04
CA ASN A 176 22.71 35.84 -10.42
C ASN A 176 23.12 35.81 -8.93
N GLU A 177 24.26 36.39 -8.58
CA GLU A 177 24.73 36.50 -7.20
C GLU A 177 23.84 37.44 -6.38
N LYS A 178 23.40 38.56 -6.97
CA LYS A 178 22.42 39.46 -6.36
C LYS A 178 21.10 38.75 -6.09
N ALA A 179 20.62 37.95 -7.05
CA ALA A 179 19.41 37.16 -6.88
C ALA A 179 19.54 36.16 -5.72
N ALA A 180 20.71 35.52 -5.56
CA ALA A 180 20.97 34.57 -4.49
C ALA A 180 20.95 35.22 -3.09
N VAL A 181 21.61 36.38 -2.92
CA VAL A 181 21.67 37.04 -1.60
C VAL A 181 20.41 37.81 -1.24
N LYS A 182 19.56 38.17 -2.22
CA LYS A 182 18.31 38.89 -2.00
C LYS A 182 17.32 38.14 -1.11
N ASN A 183 17.40 36.80 -1.08
CA ASN A 183 16.52 35.98 -0.25
C ASN A 183 16.95 35.94 1.23
N PHE A 184 18.09 36.53 1.58
CA PHE A 184 18.56 36.62 2.96
C PHE A 184 18.06 37.91 3.61
N THR A 185 17.57 37.75 4.83
CA THR A 185 17.29 38.85 5.75
C THR A 185 18.46 39.01 6.71
N CYS A 186 18.75 40.24 7.15
CA CYS A 186 19.80 40.51 8.12
C CYS A 186 19.20 40.99 9.44
N THR A 187 19.66 40.40 10.55
CA THR A 187 19.45 40.92 11.91
C THR A 187 20.79 41.35 12.49
N PHE A 188 20.86 42.59 12.97
CA PHE A 188 22.10 43.19 13.47
C PHE A 188 22.12 43.29 14.99
N TYR A 189 23.19 42.80 15.59
CA TYR A 189 23.51 42.95 17.02
C TYR A 189 24.90 43.56 17.15
N GLY A 190 25.02 44.82 17.56
CA GLY A 190 26.32 45.46 17.74
C GLY A 190 26.37 46.32 18.99
N ASP A 191 27.58 46.63 19.45
CA ASP A 191 27.80 47.50 20.63
C ASP A 191 27.74 48.99 20.30
N PHE A 192 27.60 49.32 19.01
CA PHE A 192 27.51 50.68 18.49
C PHE A 192 26.12 51.29 18.78
N TYR A 193 25.92 51.79 20.00
CA TYR A 193 24.73 52.55 20.40
C TYR A 193 25.09 53.94 20.92
N GLY A 194 24.46 54.99 20.40
CA GLY A 194 24.70 56.39 20.77
C GLY A 194 24.48 57.33 19.59
N ASP A 195 25.14 58.50 19.59
CA ASP A 195 25.09 59.52 18.52
C ASP A 195 25.52 59.03 17.11
N PHE A 196 25.82 57.73 16.97
CA PHE A 196 25.82 57.01 15.70
C PHE A 196 24.40 56.81 15.16
N GLN A 197 24.02 57.67 14.22
CA GLN A 197 23.04 57.31 13.20
C GLN A 197 23.66 56.25 12.26
N LEU A 198 23.66 54.98 12.68
CA LEU A 198 23.09 54.02 11.75
C LEU A 198 21.65 54.51 11.55
N LEU A 199 21.37 55.24 10.46
CA LEU A 199 20.03 55.80 10.19
C LEU A 199 18.93 54.73 10.34
N SER A 200 19.29 53.48 10.08
CA SER A 200 18.51 52.28 10.35
C SER A 200 19.44 51.06 10.49
N ASN A 201 19.03 50.07 11.28
CA ASN A 201 19.70 48.77 11.30
C ASN A 201 19.65 48.11 9.91
N PRO A 202 20.71 47.41 9.47
CA PRO A 202 20.69 46.72 8.19
C PRO A 202 19.67 45.57 8.26
N THR A 203 18.84 45.46 7.23
CA THR A 203 17.81 44.39 7.11
C THR A 203 18.03 43.49 5.90
N THR A 204 18.90 43.90 4.98
CA THR A 204 19.25 43.17 3.76
C THR A 204 20.74 42.82 3.75
N PHE A 205 21.12 41.85 2.91
CA PHE A 205 22.52 41.49 2.72
C PHE A 205 23.37 42.69 2.28
N GLU A 206 22.87 43.48 1.33
CA GLU A 206 23.58 44.63 0.75
C GLU A 206 23.76 45.77 1.78
N ASP A 207 22.74 46.04 2.59
CA ASP A 207 22.84 47.05 3.65
C ASP A 207 23.84 46.62 4.73
N ALA A 208 23.83 45.34 5.11
CA ALA A 208 24.78 44.80 6.08
C ALA A 208 26.23 44.97 5.61
N MET A 209 26.50 44.74 4.32
CA MET A 209 27.83 44.89 3.75
C MET A 209 28.30 46.36 3.73
N LYS A 210 27.40 47.32 3.49
CA LYS A 210 27.72 48.75 3.60
C LYS A 210 28.08 49.12 5.04
N VAL A 211 27.26 48.69 6.00
CA VAL A 211 27.52 48.93 7.42
C VAL A 211 28.86 48.33 7.82
N PHE A 212 29.13 47.09 7.42
CA PHE A 212 30.38 46.40 7.69
C PHE A 212 31.60 47.15 7.15
N ALA A 213 31.53 47.69 5.92
CA ALA A 213 32.64 48.45 5.32
C ALA A 213 32.96 49.74 6.08
N ASP A 214 31.96 50.34 6.75
CA ASP A 214 32.15 51.57 7.51
C ASP A 214 32.60 51.32 8.95
N LEU A 215 32.30 50.18 9.57
CA LEU A 215 32.64 49.84 10.97
C LEU A 215 34.08 50.20 11.39
N PRO A 216 35.14 49.88 10.61
CA PRO A 216 36.51 50.22 11.00
C PRO A 216 36.78 51.71 11.08
N LYS A 217 36.11 52.54 10.26
CA LYS A 217 36.25 54.00 10.30
C LYS A 217 35.61 54.55 11.57
N LEU A 218 34.44 53.99 11.93
CA LEU A 218 33.67 54.42 13.10
C LEU A 218 34.45 54.26 14.40
N LEU A 219 35.19 53.16 14.55
CA LEU A 219 36.02 52.89 15.72
C LEU A 219 37.29 53.74 15.80
N LYS A 220 37.89 54.07 14.64
CA LYS A 220 39.09 54.92 14.59
C LYS A 220 38.80 56.36 14.95
N GLU A 221 37.67 56.89 14.50
CA GLU A 221 37.30 58.30 14.70
C GLU A 221 36.79 58.59 16.12
N ASN A 222 36.31 57.58 16.84
CA ASN A 222 35.64 57.76 18.14
C ASN A 222 36.09 56.73 19.20
N GLN A 223 37.35 56.81 19.65
CA GLN A 223 37.88 55.93 20.70
C GLN A 223 37.10 55.98 22.02
N GLU A 224 36.37 57.06 22.29
CA GLU A 224 35.50 57.23 23.47
C GLU A 224 34.26 56.31 23.47
N LEU A 225 33.94 55.68 22.33
CA LEU A 225 32.76 54.82 22.16
C LEU A 225 33.06 53.33 22.37
N ALA A 226 34.31 52.97 22.62
CA ALA A 226 34.69 51.59 22.86
C ALA A 226 34.06 51.09 24.18
N VAL A 227 33.39 49.94 24.14
CA VAL A 227 32.79 49.29 25.31
C VAL A 227 33.77 48.30 25.94
N PRO A 228 33.62 47.96 27.23
CA PRO A 228 34.39 46.89 27.86
C PRO A 228 34.10 45.54 27.19
N MET A 229 35.12 44.95 26.55
CA MET A 229 35.03 43.64 25.87
C MET A 229 35.49 42.49 26.75
N ARG A 230 36.61 42.67 27.46
CA ARG A 230 37.19 41.65 28.34
C ARG A 230 37.63 42.28 29.64
N VAL A 231 37.35 41.59 30.74
CA VAL A 231 37.64 42.08 32.10
C VAL A 231 38.51 41.06 32.83
N TRP A 232 39.57 41.56 33.49
CA TRP A 232 40.43 40.77 34.35
C TRP A 232 40.03 40.99 35.80
N LEU A 233 39.79 39.89 36.51
CA LEU A 233 39.34 39.86 37.87
C LEU A 233 40.46 39.33 38.77
N TYR A 234 40.76 40.07 39.84
CA TYR A 234 41.71 39.63 40.87
C TYR A 234 40.95 39.28 42.16
N PRO A 235 41.21 38.13 42.79
CA PRO A 235 40.51 37.72 44.00
C PRO A 235 40.74 38.70 45.15
N LEU A 236 39.65 39.17 45.77
CA LEU A 236 39.70 40.12 46.88
C LEU A 236 40.34 39.50 48.13
N ASP A 237 40.19 38.19 48.35
CA ASP A 237 40.72 37.48 49.52
C ASP A 237 42.26 37.47 49.59
N LYS A 238 42.93 37.66 48.45
CA LYS A 238 44.38 37.85 48.37
C LYS A 238 44.85 39.23 48.79
N LEU A 239 43.98 40.24 48.65
CA LEU A 239 44.25 41.62 49.04
C LEU A 239 43.77 41.91 50.47
N HIS A 240 42.70 41.24 50.89
CA HIS A 240 42.06 41.40 52.17
C HIS A 240 41.57 40.05 52.68
N SER A 241 42.25 39.49 53.69
CA SER A 241 42.04 38.11 54.16
C SER A 241 40.62 37.79 54.68
N ARG A 242 39.81 38.81 54.95
CA ARG A 242 38.41 38.69 55.41
C ARG A 242 37.38 38.93 54.30
N ALA A 243 37.79 39.10 53.05
CA ALA A 243 36.86 39.20 51.93
C ALA A 243 36.20 37.85 51.59
N SER A 244 35.00 37.90 51.01
CA SER A 244 34.26 36.74 50.56
C SER A 244 35.06 35.97 49.49
N LYS A 245 35.09 34.65 49.63
CA LYS A 245 35.84 33.76 48.74
C LYS A 245 34.92 33.12 47.71
N TYR A 246 35.47 32.94 46.52
CA TYR A 246 34.95 32.02 45.52
C TYR A 246 35.57 30.64 45.78
N HIS A 247 34.74 29.63 46.00
CA HIS A 247 35.20 28.34 46.54
C HIS A 247 35.23 27.22 45.51
N LYS A 248 34.27 27.17 44.58
CA LYS A 248 34.11 26.05 43.63
C LYS A 248 33.72 26.53 42.24
N ASP A 249 34.32 25.90 41.24
CA ASP A 249 33.95 26.01 39.83
C ASP A 249 33.16 24.76 39.41
N ILE A 250 32.34 24.89 38.37
CA ILE A 250 31.57 23.75 37.83
C ILE A 250 32.44 22.98 36.84
N SER A 251 32.39 21.66 36.90
CA SER A 251 33.13 20.81 35.98
C SER A 251 32.69 20.99 34.54
N MET A 252 33.66 20.93 33.62
CA MET A 252 33.41 21.11 32.19
C MET A 252 32.40 20.10 31.63
N ASN A 253 32.39 18.87 32.17
CA ASN A 253 31.44 17.84 31.73
C ASN A 253 29.99 18.27 32.00
N LEU A 254 29.68 18.78 33.20
CA LEU A 254 28.33 19.23 33.52
C LEU A 254 27.91 20.47 32.73
N ILE A 255 28.87 21.34 32.41
CA ILE A 255 28.62 22.49 31.53
C ILE A 255 28.18 21.99 30.15
N GLN A 256 28.93 21.06 29.56
CA GLN A 256 28.61 20.49 28.25
C GLN A 256 27.30 19.69 28.25
N GLU A 257 27.03 18.90 29.29
CA GLU A 257 25.77 18.16 29.42
C GLU A 257 24.57 19.11 29.54
N THR A 258 24.70 20.18 30.33
CA THR A 258 23.65 21.20 30.45
C THR A 258 23.40 21.92 29.13
N GLU A 259 24.46 22.30 28.40
CA GLU A 259 24.34 22.88 27.06
C GLU A 259 23.61 21.92 26.11
N SER A 260 23.99 20.63 26.11
CA SER A 260 23.39 19.59 25.29
C SER A 260 21.90 19.42 25.56
N VAL A 261 21.48 19.44 26.82
CA VAL A 261 20.05 19.35 27.21
C VAL A 261 19.27 20.56 26.70
N VAL A 262 19.82 21.78 26.80
CA VAL A 262 19.13 22.98 26.27
C VAL A 262 19.06 22.94 24.74
N GLU A 263 20.11 22.45 24.09
CA GLU A 263 20.18 22.30 22.63
C GLU A 263 19.20 21.24 22.10
N SER A 264 19.01 20.13 22.81
CA SER A 264 18.03 19.08 22.44
C SER A 264 16.60 19.62 22.51
N LEU A 265 16.27 20.41 23.52
CA LEU A 265 14.97 21.10 23.64
C LEU A 265 14.76 22.13 22.53
N ASN A 266 15.79 22.93 22.20
CA ASN A 266 15.73 23.85 21.06
C ASN A 266 15.52 23.11 19.75
N THR A 267 16.20 21.98 19.55
CA THR A 267 16.04 21.11 18.37
C THR A 267 14.62 20.58 18.25
N ALA A 268 14.03 20.13 19.36
CA ALA A 268 12.64 19.68 19.37
C ALA A 268 11.66 20.81 19.01
N GLU A 269 11.86 22.02 19.55
CA GLU A 269 11.05 23.19 19.21
C GLU A 269 11.17 23.59 17.73
N MET A 270 12.39 23.54 17.16
CA MET A 270 12.65 23.82 15.74
C MET A 270 11.95 22.80 14.83
N LYS A 271 12.11 21.50 15.11
CA LYS A 271 11.45 20.43 14.34
C LYS A 271 9.93 20.53 14.40
N CYS A 272 9.36 20.81 15.58
CA CYS A 272 7.92 21.07 15.69
C CYS A 272 7.49 22.28 14.86
N SER A 273 8.29 23.34 14.83
CA SER A 273 8.00 24.55 14.04
C SER A 273 8.00 24.29 12.54
N ASP A 274 8.82 23.36 12.07
CA ASP A 274 8.85 22.93 10.67
C ASP A 274 7.64 22.05 10.35
N LEU A 275 7.34 21.05 11.19
CA LEU A 275 6.16 20.19 11.04
C LEU A 275 4.84 20.98 11.04
N LEU A 276 4.74 22.06 11.83
CA LEU A 276 3.54 22.92 11.84
C LEU A 276 3.31 23.65 10.51
N LYS A 277 4.36 23.83 9.69
CA LYS A 277 4.26 24.44 8.36
C LYS A 277 3.94 23.42 7.26
N ASP A 278 4.03 22.12 7.56
CA ASP A 278 3.77 21.08 6.58
C ASP A 278 2.28 20.97 6.23
N SER A 279 2.02 20.52 5.00
CA SER A 279 0.65 20.44 4.47
C SER A 279 -0.35 19.65 5.34
N PRO A 280 0.01 18.52 6.00
CA PRO A 280 -0.93 17.82 6.87
C PRO A 280 -1.34 18.63 8.11
N ALA A 281 -0.38 19.33 8.74
CA ALA A 281 -0.65 20.18 9.90
C ALA A 281 -1.50 21.39 9.50
N VAL A 282 -1.16 22.06 8.39
CA VAL A 282 -1.96 23.17 7.87
C VAL A 282 -3.39 22.73 7.51
N THR A 283 -3.56 21.48 7.08
CA THR A 283 -4.86 20.94 6.63
C THR A 283 -5.72 20.44 7.78
N PHE A 284 -5.14 19.78 8.78
CA PHE A 284 -5.88 19.05 9.81
C PHE A 284 -5.56 19.55 11.21
N ALA A 285 -6.53 20.23 11.83
CA ALA A 285 -6.41 20.77 13.19
C ALA A 285 -5.98 19.70 14.22
N ALA A 286 -6.53 18.48 14.14
CA ALA A 286 -6.16 17.40 15.05
C ALA A 286 -4.66 17.05 15.01
N PHE A 287 -4.03 17.12 13.83
CA PHE A 287 -2.59 16.85 13.68
C PHE A 287 -1.76 18.07 14.11
N HIS A 288 -2.18 19.27 13.71
CA HIS A 288 -1.58 20.54 14.12
C HIS A 288 -1.51 20.71 15.64
N ASP A 289 -2.63 20.47 16.33
CA ASP A 289 -2.76 20.77 17.75
C ASP A 289 -1.85 19.90 18.62
N GLN A 290 -1.57 18.67 18.20
CA GLN A 290 -0.61 17.80 18.89
C GLN A 290 0.82 18.35 18.76
N ILE A 291 1.23 18.76 17.56
CA ILE A 291 2.57 19.34 17.33
C ILE A 291 2.72 20.68 18.06
N LEU A 292 1.68 21.51 18.04
CA LEU A 292 1.67 22.78 18.76
C LEU A 292 1.80 22.56 20.28
N GLN A 293 1.11 21.57 20.82
CA GLN A 293 1.21 21.23 22.24
C GLN A 293 2.61 20.72 22.62
N MET A 294 3.21 19.85 21.81
CA MET A 294 4.59 19.39 22.02
C MET A 294 5.56 20.59 22.07
N LYS A 295 5.50 21.48 21.07
CA LYS A 295 6.32 22.70 21.02
C LYS A 295 6.16 23.57 22.27
N GLN A 296 4.91 23.82 22.69
CA GLN A 296 4.62 24.62 23.88
C GLN A 296 5.09 23.97 25.17
N ASN A 297 4.98 22.64 25.27
CA ASN A 297 5.46 21.89 26.43
C ASN A 297 6.99 21.97 26.54
N CYS A 298 7.72 21.76 25.44
CA CYS A 298 9.18 21.89 25.40
C CYS A 298 9.63 23.29 25.81
N TYR A 299 8.99 24.34 25.26
CA TYR A 299 9.29 25.73 25.63
C TYR A 299 9.09 25.99 27.14
N LYS A 300 7.96 25.55 27.71
CA LYS A 300 7.67 25.71 29.15
C LYS A 300 8.65 24.94 30.02
N TYR A 301 9.00 23.71 29.64
CA TYR A 301 9.97 22.90 30.36
C TYR A 301 11.36 23.52 30.31
N LYS A 302 11.81 23.97 29.13
CA LYS A 302 13.09 24.67 28.94
C LYS A 302 13.19 25.90 29.85
N LEU A 303 12.13 26.72 29.90
CA LEU A 303 12.09 27.88 30.80
C LEU A 303 12.18 27.46 32.28
N ARG A 304 11.47 26.39 32.70
CA ARG A 304 11.55 25.85 34.07
C ARG A 304 12.97 25.35 34.39
N LEU A 305 13.61 24.65 33.46
CA LEU A 305 14.97 24.14 33.59
C LEU A 305 15.98 25.29 33.73
N MET A 306 15.92 26.29 32.84
CA MET A 306 16.80 27.46 32.86
C MET A 306 16.63 28.28 34.15
N ASN A 307 15.39 28.47 34.63
CA ASN A 307 15.14 29.16 35.89
C ASN A 307 15.68 28.38 37.10
N LYS A 308 15.53 27.05 37.12
CA LYS A 308 16.13 26.20 38.16
C LYS A 308 17.65 26.30 38.13
N LEU A 309 18.26 26.19 36.94
CA LEU A 309 19.70 26.35 36.74
C LEU A 309 20.19 27.69 37.32
N GLY A 310 19.55 28.81 36.95
CA GLY A 310 19.86 30.14 37.48
C GLY A 310 19.78 30.24 39.01
N SER A 311 18.88 29.47 39.65
CA SER A 311 18.76 29.45 41.12
C SER A 311 19.81 28.57 41.81
N LEU A 312 20.34 27.54 41.13
CA LEU A 312 21.33 26.61 41.68
C LEU A 312 22.75 27.18 41.61
N LEU A 313 23.10 27.82 40.48
CA LEU A 313 24.46 28.31 40.20
C LEU A 313 25.03 29.17 41.35
N PRO A 314 24.31 30.17 41.92
CA PRO A 314 24.88 30.99 42.99
C PRO A 314 25.15 30.23 44.28
N ASN A 315 24.33 29.22 44.58
CA ASN A 315 24.48 28.40 45.77
C ASN A 315 25.67 27.43 45.64
N ILE A 316 25.90 26.90 44.44
CA ILE A 316 27.04 26.03 44.14
C ILE A 316 28.34 26.84 44.23
N HIS A 317 28.40 28.00 43.55
CA HIS A 317 29.59 28.86 43.57
C HIS A 317 29.92 29.40 44.98
N GLY A 318 28.88 29.60 45.81
CA GLY A 318 28.98 30.06 47.19
C GLY A 318 29.30 28.98 48.23
N ASP A 319 29.48 27.71 47.81
CA ASP A 319 29.68 26.54 48.68
C ASP A 319 28.51 26.27 49.67
N VAL A 320 27.31 26.75 49.32
CA VAL A 320 26.07 26.48 50.05
C VAL A 320 25.49 25.12 49.64
N MET A 321 25.67 24.75 48.37
CA MET A 321 25.23 23.49 47.78
C MET A 321 26.39 22.79 47.07
N GLU A 322 26.36 21.46 47.05
CA GLU A 322 27.32 20.67 46.29
C GLU A 322 26.98 20.64 44.80
N GLU A 323 28.00 20.52 43.96
CA GLU A 323 27.86 20.38 42.49
C GLU A 323 27.00 19.18 42.09
N THR A 324 26.87 18.16 42.96
CA THR A 324 25.95 17.03 42.80
C THR A 324 24.48 17.47 42.60
N THR A 325 24.09 18.64 43.10
CA THR A 325 22.73 19.16 42.88
C THR A 325 22.46 19.60 41.43
N LEU A 326 23.50 19.91 40.64
CA LEU A 326 23.38 20.09 39.19
C LEU A 326 23.24 18.74 38.48
N ASN A 327 23.95 17.70 38.94
CA ASN A 327 23.75 16.32 38.46
C ASN A 327 22.31 15.86 38.70
N ASP A 328 21.76 16.13 39.89
CA ASP A 328 20.37 15.79 40.21
C ASP A 328 19.38 16.47 39.25
N LEU A 329 19.66 17.70 38.80
CA LEU A 329 18.83 18.41 37.81
C LEU A 329 18.89 17.74 36.43
N LEU A 330 20.08 17.32 36.00
CA LEU A 330 20.27 16.58 34.74
C LEU A 330 19.64 15.19 34.81
N GLN A 331 19.76 14.49 35.94
CA GLN A 331 19.07 13.22 36.16
C GLN A 331 17.54 13.38 36.18
N GLU A 332 17.02 14.45 36.80
CA GLU A 332 15.59 14.79 36.74
C GLU A 332 15.13 15.01 35.29
N HIS A 333 15.99 15.53 34.41
CA HIS A 333 15.71 15.66 32.98
C HIS A 333 15.65 14.30 32.27
N GLU A 334 16.65 13.45 32.47
CA GLU A 334 16.72 12.10 31.87
C GLU A 334 15.53 11.22 32.28
N GLU A 335 15.06 11.34 33.53
CA GLU A 335 13.90 10.61 34.03
C GLU A 335 12.55 11.25 33.63
N SER A 336 12.57 12.46 33.05
CA SER A 336 11.36 13.19 32.66
C SER A 336 10.85 12.76 31.28
N PRO A 337 9.58 13.04 30.94
CA PRO A 337 9.05 12.85 29.57
C PRO A 337 9.58 13.89 28.55
N PHE A 338 10.65 14.61 28.91
CA PHE A 338 11.37 15.56 28.06
C PHE A 338 12.79 15.09 27.72
N ASN A 339 13.18 13.88 28.12
CA ASN A 339 14.49 13.33 27.75
C ASN A 339 14.66 13.26 26.22
N GLU A 340 15.91 13.31 25.77
CA GLU A 340 16.24 13.41 24.34
C GLU A 340 15.71 12.22 23.52
N SER A 341 15.74 11.02 24.10
CA SER A 341 15.29 9.79 23.44
C SER A 341 13.79 9.84 23.11
N ASP A 342 12.95 10.13 24.11
CA ASP A 342 11.49 10.20 23.96
C ASP A 342 11.07 11.32 23.00
N LEU A 343 11.71 12.50 23.10
CA LEU A 343 11.45 13.61 22.18
C LEU A 343 11.82 13.24 20.74
N THR A 344 12.99 12.63 20.54
CA THR A 344 13.47 12.22 19.22
C THR A 344 12.59 11.14 18.61
N GLU A 345 12.19 10.13 19.38
CA GLU A 345 11.29 9.06 18.92
C GLU A 345 9.92 9.63 18.52
N TRP A 346 9.33 10.50 19.37
CA TRP A 346 8.06 11.15 19.06
C TRP A 346 8.14 11.98 17.77
N LEU A 347 9.19 12.81 17.63
CA LEU A 347 9.37 13.66 16.45
C LEU A 347 9.56 12.84 15.17
N ASN A 348 10.38 11.79 15.20
CA ASN A 348 10.60 10.93 14.04
C ASN A 348 9.33 10.23 13.59
N GLU A 349 8.49 9.75 14.52
CA GLU A 349 7.19 9.16 14.16
C GLU A 349 6.23 10.20 13.60
N ARG A 350 6.20 11.43 14.14
CA ARG A 350 5.37 12.51 13.58
C ARG A 350 5.82 12.97 12.19
N GLU A 351 7.13 13.06 11.95
CA GLU A 351 7.70 13.31 10.62
C GLU A 351 7.27 12.21 9.63
N ARG A 352 7.36 10.94 10.03
CA ARG A 352 6.92 9.79 9.23
C ARG A 352 5.42 9.79 8.94
N GLU A 353 4.58 10.08 9.93
CA GLU A 353 3.14 10.23 9.77
C GLU A 353 2.82 11.37 8.77
N SER A 354 3.49 12.52 8.91
CA SER A 354 3.33 13.68 8.03
C SER A 354 3.59 13.32 6.56
N GLU A 355 4.70 12.63 6.26
CA GLU A 355 5.06 12.24 4.89
C GLU A 355 4.03 11.31 4.23
N ILE A 356 3.50 10.35 4.99
CA ILE A 356 2.49 9.41 4.49
C ILE A 356 1.16 10.13 4.25
N ILE A 357 0.74 11.00 5.17
CA ILE A 357 -0.48 11.80 5.01
C ILE A 357 -0.32 12.75 3.81
N LYS A 358 0.83 13.43 3.66
CA LYS A 358 1.17 14.29 2.51
C LYS A 358 1.04 13.51 1.20
N THR A 359 1.55 12.28 1.16
CA THR A 359 1.45 11.40 -0.02
C THR A 359 0.00 11.06 -0.37
N VAL A 360 -0.81 10.66 0.61
CA VAL A 360 -2.23 10.31 0.40
C VAL A 360 -3.03 11.55 -0.01
N LEU A 361 -2.81 12.69 0.65
CA LEU A 361 -3.43 13.97 0.31
C LEU A 361 -3.16 14.40 -1.12
N ARG A 362 -1.90 14.27 -1.58
CA ARG A 362 -1.53 14.56 -2.97
C ARG A 362 -2.34 13.71 -3.94
N GLN A 363 -2.41 12.39 -3.72
CA GLN A 363 -3.18 11.49 -4.58
C GLN A 363 -4.67 11.81 -4.60
N LEU A 364 -5.27 12.15 -3.45
CA LEU A 364 -6.67 12.56 -3.37
C LEU A 364 -6.93 13.85 -4.15
N LYS A 365 -6.03 14.84 -4.05
CA LYS A 365 -6.09 16.08 -4.83
C LYS A 365 -5.93 15.82 -6.34
N ASP A 366 -4.99 14.96 -6.73
CA ASP A 366 -4.75 14.58 -8.12
C ASP A 366 -5.98 13.90 -8.74
N TYR A 367 -6.77 13.18 -7.94
CA TYR A 367 -8.05 12.61 -8.39
C TYR A 367 -9.16 13.66 -8.50
N GLY A 368 -9.01 14.83 -7.88
CA GLY A 368 -9.97 15.93 -7.91
C GLY A 368 -10.79 16.10 -6.62
N ALA A 369 -10.42 15.42 -5.53
CA ALA A 369 -11.10 15.60 -4.24
C ALA A 369 -10.73 16.95 -3.62
N GLN A 370 -11.72 17.65 -3.08
CA GLN A 370 -11.51 18.91 -2.38
C GLN A 370 -11.24 18.65 -0.90
N VAL A 371 -10.26 19.36 -0.34
CA VAL A 371 -10.05 19.35 1.11
C VAL A 371 -11.07 20.31 1.70
N GLU A 372 -12.04 19.80 2.46
CA GLU A 372 -13.06 20.63 3.11
C GLU A 372 -13.06 20.40 4.61
N VAL A 373 -13.03 21.51 5.35
CA VAL A 373 -13.04 21.48 6.81
C VAL A 373 -14.46 21.66 7.36
N ASN A 374 -15.37 22.29 6.60
CA ASN A 374 -16.75 22.52 6.99
C ASN A 374 -17.73 21.62 6.22
N ILE A 375 -17.88 20.39 6.71
CA ILE A 375 -18.83 19.40 6.16
C ILE A 375 -20.27 19.92 6.27
N ASP A 376 -20.64 20.58 7.39
CA ASP A 376 -22.00 21.07 7.63
C ASP A 376 -22.41 22.12 6.58
N ALA A 377 -21.50 23.00 6.18
CA ALA A 377 -21.75 23.97 5.12
C ALA A 377 -21.99 23.31 3.75
N ILE A 378 -21.28 22.21 3.46
CA ILE A 378 -21.51 21.43 2.23
C ILE A 378 -22.87 20.72 2.27
N LEU A 379 -23.24 20.14 3.42
CA LEU A 379 -24.52 19.42 3.54
C LEU A 379 -25.74 20.35 3.39
N MET A 380 -25.57 21.66 3.64
CA MET A 380 -26.61 22.67 3.42
C MET A 380 -26.75 23.10 1.94
N ASP A 381 -25.81 22.71 1.08
CA ASP A 381 -25.86 23.00 -0.36
C ASP A 381 -26.79 22.02 -1.08
N LEU A 382 -27.98 22.50 -1.46
CA LEU A 382 -29.03 21.70 -2.11
C LEU A 382 -28.64 21.19 -3.51
N GLU A 383 -27.55 21.70 -4.11
CA GLU A 383 -27.01 21.18 -5.38
C GLU A 383 -26.15 19.92 -5.18
N VAL A 384 -25.76 19.60 -3.93
CA VAL A 384 -24.98 18.41 -3.58
C VAL A 384 -25.93 17.24 -3.32
N GLY A 385 -25.91 16.24 -4.21
CA GLY A 385 -26.65 14.99 -4.04
C GLY A 385 -26.09 14.14 -2.89
N ASN A 386 -25.12 13.28 -3.18
CA ASN A 386 -24.40 12.50 -2.17
C ASN A 386 -23.05 13.15 -1.83
N LEU A 387 -22.60 13.08 -0.58
CA LEU A 387 -21.25 13.51 -0.18
C LEU A 387 -20.42 12.30 0.24
N VAL A 388 -19.28 12.11 -0.41
CA VAL A 388 -18.34 11.02 -0.13
C VAL A 388 -17.05 11.62 0.41
N SER A 389 -16.69 11.28 1.65
CA SER A 389 -15.49 11.81 2.32
C SER A 389 -14.46 10.72 2.56
N TYR A 390 -13.25 10.88 2.03
CA TYR A 390 -12.10 10.15 2.54
C TYR A 390 -11.70 10.78 3.87
N THR A 391 -11.98 10.08 4.97
CA THR A 391 -11.83 10.61 6.32
C THR A 391 -10.64 9.95 7.01
N PHE A 392 -9.67 10.75 7.45
CA PHE A 392 -8.60 10.28 8.34
C PHE A 392 -9.13 10.15 9.76
N THR A 393 -8.95 8.98 10.38
CA THR A 393 -9.65 8.62 11.62
C THR A 393 -8.77 8.49 12.86
N SER A 394 -7.46 8.50 12.67
CA SER A 394 -6.49 8.20 13.73
C SER A 394 -5.42 9.26 13.93
N LEU A 395 -5.58 10.45 13.32
CA LEU A 395 -4.57 11.54 13.42
C LEU A 395 -4.25 11.95 14.87
N ASN A 396 -5.15 11.70 15.81
CA ASN A 396 -5.02 12.04 17.23
C ASN A 396 -4.62 10.86 18.14
N TRP A 397 -4.41 9.64 17.62
CA TRP A 397 -4.35 8.42 18.44
C TRP A 397 -3.00 8.11 19.10
N SER A 398 -1.91 8.71 18.64
CA SER A 398 -0.56 8.29 19.03
C SER A 398 -0.01 8.92 20.31
N ASP A 399 -0.76 9.71 21.08
CA ASP A 399 -0.11 10.57 22.07
C ASP A 399 -0.18 10.11 23.54
N ILE A 400 0.85 9.37 23.96
CA ILE A 400 1.09 9.03 25.37
C ILE A 400 2.01 10.07 26.02
N ILE A 401 2.95 10.63 25.26
CA ILE A 401 3.95 11.57 25.75
C ILE A 401 3.34 12.94 26.11
N ILE A 402 2.48 13.54 25.28
CA ILE A 402 1.89 14.87 25.56
C ILE A 402 1.11 14.89 26.88
N PRO A 403 0.23 13.92 27.20
CA PRO A 403 -0.41 13.85 28.51
C PRO A 403 0.60 13.70 29.66
N LYS A 404 1.63 12.86 29.52
CA LYS A 404 2.71 12.69 30.51
C LYS A 404 3.44 14.03 30.76
N GLN A 405 3.81 14.74 29.70
CA GLN A 405 4.45 16.06 29.77
C GLN A 405 3.58 17.10 30.46
N LYS A 406 2.28 17.15 30.14
CA LYS A 406 1.34 18.07 30.80
C LYS A 406 1.22 17.78 32.30
N ALA A 407 1.11 16.51 32.68
CA ALA A 407 1.07 16.11 34.08
C ALA A 407 2.36 16.52 34.81
N TYR A 408 3.51 16.27 34.20
CA TYR A 408 4.84 16.63 34.74
C TYR A 408 5.04 18.16 34.88
N LEU A 409 4.55 18.94 33.92
CA LEU A 409 4.59 20.41 33.99
C LEU A 409 3.65 20.96 35.06
N SER A 410 2.56 20.26 35.36
CA SER A 410 1.54 20.68 36.35
C SER A 410 1.89 20.27 37.78
N SER A 411 2.70 19.22 37.97
CA SER A 411 3.18 18.79 39.29
C SER A 411 4.22 19.78 39.84
N SER A 412 3.73 20.75 40.61
CA SER A 412 4.53 21.74 41.32
C SER A 412 5.26 21.17 42.56
N THR A 413 5.18 19.87 42.84
CA THR A 413 5.70 19.26 44.07
C THR A 413 6.16 17.83 43.82
N LYS A 414 7.30 17.47 44.42
CA LYS A 414 7.94 16.16 44.34
C LYS A 414 6.94 15.00 44.45
N ALA A 415 7.07 14.05 43.53
CA ALA A 415 6.70 12.65 43.67
C ALA A 415 5.31 12.34 44.26
N GLU A 416 4.25 12.60 43.50
CA GLU A 416 3.19 11.60 43.42
C GLU A 416 3.43 10.82 42.13
N ASN A 417 3.90 9.58 42.28
CA ASN A 417 3.94 8.61 41.20
C ASN A 417 2.52 8.46 40.66
N VAL A 418 2.19 9.22 39.61
CA VAL A 418 1.12 8.79 38.71
C VAL A 418 1.65 7.50 38.12
N ASP A 419 1.03 6.39 38.49
CA ASP A 419 1.30 5.05 38.00
C ASP A 419 0.99 4.99 36.49
N ILE A 420 1.85 5.62 35.69
CA ILE A 420 1.87 5.48 34.24
C ILE A 420 2.98 4.49 33.98
N SER A 421 2.62 3.20 34.00
CA SER A 421 3.44 2.06 33.60
C SER A 421 4.60 2.48 32.69
N SER A 422 5.82 2.31 33.20
CA SER A 422 7.08 2.56 32.51
C SER A 422 7.27 1.71 31.23
N ASP A 423 6.36 0.77 30.96
CA ASP A 423 6.45 -0.19 29.86
C ASP A 423 5.67 0.19 28.59
N ILE A 424 4.86 1.26 28.61
CA ILE A 424 4.13 1.66 27.40
C ILE A 424 5.00 2.54 26.53
N LYS A 425 5.75 1.90 25.62
CA LYS A 425 6.46 2.59 24.53
C LYS A 425 5.48 3.33 23.63
N GLN A 426 5.86 4.53 23.21
CA GLN A 426 5.19 5.29 22.16
C GLN A 426 5.11 4.39 20.91
N THR A 427 3.92 3.90 20.57
CA THR A 427 3.72 3.08 19.36
C THR A 427 2.96 3.90 18.33
N SER A 428 3.53 4.03 17.14
CA SER A 428 2.86 4.67 16.02
C SER A 428 1.53 3.98 15.73
N TRP A 429 0.45 4.77 15.58
CA TRP A 429 -0.82 4.21 15.12
C TRP A 429 -0.73 3.70 13.68
N LEU A 430 0.33 4.07 12.94
CA LEU A 430 0.48 3.76 11.52
C LEU A 430 1.19 2.41 11.30
N THR A 431 0.54 1.33 11.74
CA THR A 431 1.00 -0.05 11.52
C THR A 431 0.89 -0.47 10.05
N ALA A 432 1.57 -1.56 9.66
CA ALA A 432 1.52 -2.08 8.29
C ALA A 432 0.09 -2.46 7.86
N GLU A 433 -0.71 -3.00 8.78
CA GLU A 433 -2.12 -3.36 8.59
C GLU A 433 -2.99 -2.12 8.35
N ILE A 434 -2.72 -1.03 9.08
CA ILE A 434 -3.43 0.23 8.93
C ILE A 434 -3.06 0.90 7.61
N GLN A 435 -1.78 0.89 7.22
CA GLN A 435 -1.35 1.37 5.90
C GLN A 435 -2.00 0.59 4.75
N LYS A 436 -2.11 -0.74 4.86
CA LYS A 436 -2.85 -1.58 3.89
C LYS A 436 -4.32 -1.17 3.82
N THR A 437 -4.94 -0.91 4.97
CA THR A 437 -6.34 -0.45 5.05
C THR A 437 -6.53 0.91 4.40
N MET A 438 -5.65 1.87 4.67
CA MET A 438 -5.65 3.20 4.03
C MET A 438 -5.50 3.09 2.51
N ARG A 439 -4.55 2.28 2.03
CA ARG A 439 -4.36 2.03 0.59
C ARG A 439 -5.62 1.44 -0.05
N ARG A 440 -6.23 0.44 0.59
CA ARG A 440 -7.48 -0.19 0.11
C ARG A 440 -8.62 0.83 0.03
N ASN A 441 -8.79 1.65 1.05
CA ASN A 441 -9.80 2.71 1.05
C ASN A 441 -9.51 3.75 -0.03
N LEU A 442 -8.24 4.09 -0.28
CA LEU A 442 -7.86 5.04 -1.32
C LEU A 442 -8.18 4.50 -2.73
N GLU A 443 -7.94 3.21 -2.96
CA GLU A 443 -8.33 2.53 -4.21
C GLU A 443 -9.85 2.52 -4.40
N ILE A 444 -10.62 2.22 -3.34
CA ILE A 444 -12.09 2.26 -3.38
C ILE A 444 -12.57 3.68 -3.68
N PHE A 445 -12.02 4.68 -3.00
CA PHE A 445 -12.37 6.09 -3.19
C PHE A 445 -12.08 6.56 -4.61
N LYS A 446 -10.92 6.19 -5.17
CA LYS A 446 -10.58 6.44 -6.58
C LYS A 446 -11.58 5.80 -7.54
N ASN A 447 -12.00 4.56 -7.28
CA ASN A 447 -12.98 3.87 -8.12
C ASN A 447 -14.35 4.55 -8.06
N LEU A 448 -14.78 5.01 -6.87
CA LEU A 448 -16.02 5.78 -6.71
C LEU A 448 -15.98 7.09 -7.51
N MET A 449 -14.85 7.82 -7.47
CA MET A 449 -14.65 9.07 -8.23
C MET A 449 -14.74 8.88 -9.75
N ASN A 450 -14.21 7.76 -10.25
CA ASN A 450 -14.20 7.46 -11.68
C ASN A 450 -15.54 6.90 -12.19
N SER A 451 -16.43 6.48 -11.29
CA SER A 451 -17.73 5.91 -11.66
C SER A 451 -18.66 7.00 -12.21
N LYS A 452 -19.16 6.80 -13.44
CA LYS A 452 -20.14 7.70 -14.06
C LYS A 452 -21.50 7.62 -13.36
N ASP A 453 -21.80 6.46 -12.76
CA ASP A 453 -23.09 6.16 -12.11
C ASP A 453 -23.17 6.69 -10.67
N CYS A 454 -22.08 7.22 -10.14
CA CYS A 454 -22.00 7.81 -8.79
C CYS A 454 -22.48 9.28 -8.77
N LYS A 455 -22.82 9.87 -9.92
CA LYS A 455 -23.20 11.30 -10.02
C LYS A 455 -24.71 11.51 -9.84
N PRO A 456 -25.14 12.53 -9.08
CA PRO A 456 -24.33 13.63 -8.51
C PRO A 456 -23.77 13.29 -7.12
N ALA A 457 -22.44 13.13 -7.01
CA ALA A 457 -21.75 13.02 -5.74
C ALA A 457 -20.57 14.00 -5.68
N LYS A 458 -20.42 14.68 -4.55
CA LYS A 458 -19.25 15.51 -4.23
C LYS A 458 -18.25 14.70 -3.43
N PHE A 459 -16.98 14.83 -3.74
CA PHE A 459 -15.90 14.08 -3.12
C PHE A 459 -14.98 15.01 -2.35
N ILE A 460 -14.80 14.71 -1.07
CA ILE A 460 -13.99 15.53 -0.17
C ILE A 460 -12.98 14.70 0.63
N VAL A 461 -12.04 15.40 1.26
CA VAL A 461 -11.11 14.85 2.24
C VAL A 461 -11.32 15.56 3.56
N SER A 462 -11.43 14.80 4.65
CA SER A 462 -11.66 15.34 6.00
C SER A 462 -10.91 14.52 7.07
N SER A 463 -11.03 14.93 8.33
CA SER A 463 -10.57 14.15 9.48
C SER A 463 -11.62 14.12 10.58
N LYS A 464 -11.82 12.94 11.18
CA LYS A 464 -12.75 12.71 12.29
C LYS A 464 -12.34 11.47 13.06
N GLU A 465 -12.15 11.61 14.37
CA GLU A 465 -11.69 10.51 15.22
C GLU A 465 -12.70 9.35 15.27
N MET A 466 -12.28 8.11 14.96
CA MET A 466 -13.18 6.93 14.95
C MET A 466 -12.51 5.61 15.36
N LYS A 467 -12.69 5.17 16.61
CA LYS A 467 -12.00 3.99 17.19
C LYS A 467 -12.19 2.68 16.40
N ASN A 468 -13.35 2.50 15.78
CA ASN A 468 -13.70 1.25 15.09
C ASN A 468 -13.07 1.11 13.69
N HIS A 469 -12.52 2.19 13.12
CA HIS A 469 -11.96 2.21 11.78
C HIS A 469 -10.59 2.91 11.78
N PRO A 470 -9.51 2.23 12.21
CA PRO A 470 -8.20 2.84 12.31
C PRO A 470 -7.63 3.31 10.96
N GLY A 471 -6.95 4.46 11.00
CA GLY A 471 -6.24 5.11 9.91
C GLY A 471 -7.11 5.92 8.97
N SER A 472 -8.04 5.26 8.28
CA SER A 472 -9.01 5.95 7.43
C SER A 472 -10.29 5.17 7.25
N CYS A 473 -11.36 5.88 6.88
CA CYS A 473 -12.58 5.30 6.35
C CYS A 473 -13.14 6.18 5.22
N ILE A 474 -14.07 5.62 4.45
CA ILE A 474 -14.87 6.39 3.51
C ILE A 474 -16.21 6.63 4.19
N LEU A 475 -16.55 7.88 4.45
CA LEU A 475 -17.86 8.28 4.97
C LEU A 475 -18.76 8.68 3.81
N LEU A 476 -19.98 8.16 3.83
CA LEU A 476 -21.05 8.51 2.89
C LEU A 476 -22.15 9.24 3.65
N TYR A 477 -22.48 10.44 3.19
CA TYR A 477 -23.69 11.16 3.54
C TYR A 477 -24.64 11.06 2.34
N GLU A 478 -25.73 10.33 2.52
CA GLU A 478 -26.76 10.17 1.50
C GLU A 478 -27.63 11.43 1.46
N SER A 479 -28.12 11.80 0.27
CA SER A 479 -28.96 12.99 0.10
C SER A 479 -30.17 12.97 1.05
N GLY A 480 -30.33 14.02 1.84
CA GLY A 480 -31.42 14.15 2.82
C GLY A 480 -31.19 13.43 4.16
N CYS A 481 -30.00 12.85 4.39
CA CYS A 481 -29.61 12.24 5.66
C CYS A 481 -28.49 13.02 6.35
N ASP A 482 -28.67 13.32 7.64
CA ASP A 482 -27.65 14.01 8.44
C ASP A 482 -26.58 13.07 8.99
N GLU A 483 -26.85 11.76 9.04
CA GLU A 483 -25.94 10.76 9.61
C GLU A 483 -24.99 10.16 8.55
N ALA A 484 -23.69 10.22 8.85
CA ALA A 484 -22.66 9.60 8.04
C ALA A 484 -22.60 8.09 8.28
N VAL A 485 -22.53 7.30 7.21
CA VAL A 485 -22.30 5.85 7.28
C VAL A 485 -20.93 5.49 6.70
N CYS A 486 -20.20 4.59 7.35
CA CYS A 486 -18.97 4.03 6.79
C CYS A 486 -19.30 3.19 5.56
N PHE A 487 -18.82 3.62 4.39
CA PHE A 487 -19.00 2.89 3.15
C PHE A 487 -18.23 1.56 3.20
N THR A 488 -18.95 0.47 2.97
CA THR A 488 -18.41 -0.87 2.80
C THR A 488 -18.68 -1.34 1.37
N PRO A 489 -17.66 -1.74 0.59
CA PRO A 489 -17.90 -2.30 -0.73
C PRO A 489 -18.53 -3.70 -0.62
N PRO A 490 -19.37 -4.10 -1.60
CA PRO A 490 -19.86 -5.47 -1.68
C PRO A 490 -18.71 -6.46 -1.88
N TYR A 491 -18.85 -7.65 -1.30
CA TYR A 491 -17.89 -8.73 -1.48
C TYR A 491 -17.85 -9.22 -2.92
N LYS A 492 -16.72 -9.84 -3.31
CA LYS A 492 -16.60 -10.51 -4.60
C LYS A 492 -17.68 -11.59 -4.72
N PRO A 493 -18.62 -11.50 -5.67
CA PRO A 493 -19.65 -12.51 -5.83
C PRO A 493 -19.03 -13.82 -6.35
N VAL A 494 -19.68 -14.94 -6.03
CA VAL A 494 -19.29 -16.26 -6.53
C VAL A 494 -19.58 -16.36 -8.04
N CYS A 495 -18.73 -17.06 -8.77
CA CYS A 495 -18.93 -17.30 -10.20
C CYS A 495 -20.25 -18.08 -10.42
N PRO A 496 -21.09 -17.69 -11.39
CA PRO A 496 -22.32 -18.41 -11.68
C PRO A 496 -22.04 -19.85 -12.14
N ILE A 497 -22.98 -20.75 -11.87
CA ILE A 497 -22.88 -22.18 -12.19
C ILE A 497 -23.91 -22.53 -13.26
N THR A 498 -23.50 -23.16 -14.36
CA THR A 498 -24.43 -23.66 -15.37
C THR A 498 -25.21 -24.84 -14.81
N GLU A 499 -26.53 -24.72 -14.72
CA GLU A 499 -27.41 -25.86 -14.38
C GLU A 499 -27.83 -26.60 -15.65
N GLU A 500 -28.22 -25.87 -16.70
CA GLU A 500 -28.76 -26.48 -17.90
C GLU A 500 -28.54 -25.61 -19.14
N VAL A 501 -28.24 -26.26 -20.27
CA VAL A 501 -28.17 -25.62 -21.59
C VAL A 501 -29.26 -26.22 -22.48
N LYS A 502 -30.26 -25.42 -22.83
CA LYS A 502 -31.41 -25.80 -23.66
C LYS A 502 -31.39 -25.02 -24.98
N GLY A 503 -30.76 -25.59 -26.00
CA GLY A 503 -30.66 -24.97 -27.32
C GLY A 503 -29.99 -23.60 -27.25
N GLN A 504 -30.75 -22.54 -27.55
CA GLN A 504 -30.29 -21.14 -27.51
C GLN A 504 -30.51 -20.46 -26.14
N SER A 505 -30.84 -21.24 -25.10
CA SER A 505 -31.04 -20.73 -23.74
C SER A 505 -30.15 -21.46 -22.74
N VAL A 506 -29.71 -20.73 -21.73
CA VAL A 506 -28.84 -21.24 -20.66
C VAL A 506 -29.43 -20.84 -19.31
N VAL A 507 -29.59 -21.82 -18.43
CA VAL A 507 -30.02 -21.61 -17.05
C VAL A 507 -28.77 -21.61 -16.16
N LEU A 508 -28.54 -20.48 -15.49
CA LEU A 508 -27.40 -20.26 -14.60
C LEU A 508 -27.91 -20.10 -13.18
N LYS A 509 -27.29 -20.82 -12.25
CA LYS A 509 -27.48 -20.61 -10.83
C LYS A 509 -26.56 -19.51 -10.33
N VAL A 510 -27.13 -18.50 -9.68
CA VAL A 510 -26.41 -17.41 -9.03
C VAL A 510 -26.54 -17.59 -7.52
N VAL A 511 -25.41 -17.56 -6.81
CA VAL A 511 -25.40 -17.67 -5.34
C VAL A 511 -25.81 -16.33 -4.73
N PRO A 512 -26.84 -16.26 -3.88
CA PRO A 512 -27.23 -15.03 -3.19
C PRO A 512 -26.07 -14.44 -2.36
N SER A 513 -26.01 -13.12 -2.29
CA SER A 513 -24.95 -12.44 -1.52
C SER A 513 -25.28 -12.48 -0.02
N SER A 514 -24.33 -12.95 0.80
CA SER A 514 -24.41 -12.83 2.27
C SER A 514 -23.93 -11.48 2.78
N CYS A 515 -23.49 -10.59 1.90
CA CYS A 515 -22.94 -9.28 2.26
C CYS A 515 -24.07 -8.25 2.39
N PRO A 516 -24.25 -7.59 3.54
CA PRO A 516 -25.28 -6.56 3.71
C PRO A 516 -25.02 -5.29 2.87
N ALA A 517 -23.81 -5.13 2.33
CA ALA A 517 -23.48 -4.01 1.45
C ALA A 517 -23.94 -4.21 -0.01
N THR A 518 -24.35 -5.43 -0.39
CA THR A 518 -24.88 -5.73 -1.72
C THR A 518 -26.33 -5.27 -1.77
N VAL A 519 -26.62 -4.33 -2.67
CA VAL A 519 -27.97 -3.83 -2.94
C VAL A 519 -28.63 -4.68 -4.02
N GLU A 520 -27.86 -5.10 -5.03
CA GLU A 520 -28.40 -5.81 -6.20
C GLU A 520 -27.35 -6.78 -6.78
N LEU A 521 -27.81 -7.90 -7.33
CA LEU A 521 -26.98 -8.80 -8.15
C LEU A 521 -27.40 -8.70 -9.62
N ARG A 522 -26.42 -8.54 -10.51
CA ARG A 522 -26.63 -8.52 -11.97
C ARG A 522 -25.78 -9.58 -12.64
N LEU A 523 -26.38 -10.31 -13.57
CA LEU A 523 -25.66 -11.23 -14.43
C LEU A 523 -25.24 -10.50 -15.70
N LEU A 524 -23.93 -10.48 -15.97
CA LEU A 524 -23.36 -9.83 -17.14
C LEU A 524 -22.88 -10.88 -18.13
N TYR A 525 -23.27 -10.76 -19.39
CA TYR A 525 -22.82 -11.65 -20.45
C TYR A 525 -22.49 -10.88 -21.73
N LYS A 526 -21.51 -11.38 -22.47
CA LYS A 526 -21.18 -10.88 -23.81
C LYS A 526 -20.63 -11.99 -24.69
N VAL A 527 -20.63 -11.75 -26.00
CA VAL A 527 -19.85 -12.59 -26.92
C VAL A 527 -18.38 -12.27 -26.74
N LYS A 528 -17.51 -13.28 -26.77
CA LYS A 528 -16.06 -13.11 -26.53
C LYS A 528 -15.38 -12.05 -27.41
N GLN A 529 -15.87 -11.88 -28.64
CA GLN A 529 -15.37 -10.89 -29.61
C GLN A 529 -15.96 -9.48 -29.41
N ASP A 530 -16.92 -9.32 -28.50
CA ASP A 530 -17.63 -8.08 -28.25
C ASP A 530 -16.99 -7.26 -27.11
N THR A 531 -17.20 -5.95 -27.12
CA THR A 531 -16.72 -5.05 -26.05
C THR A 531 -17.79 -4.80 -24.99
N ASP A 532 -19.06 -4.82 -25.38
CA ASP A 532 -20.15 -4.36 -24.53
C ASP A 532 -20.82 -5.51 -23.79
N TRP A 533 -20.99 -5.34 -22.47
CA TRP A 533 -21.67 -6.32 -21.62
C TRP A 533 -23.18 -6.07 -21.61
N ARG A 534 -23.96 -7.13 -21.83
CA ARG A 534 -25.40 -7.13 -21.57
C ARG A 534 -25.65 -7.50 -20.11
N SER A 535 -26.68 -6.93 -19.50
CA SER A 535 -27.01 -7.14 -18.08
C SER A 535 -28.42 -7.68 -17.90
N GLU A 536 -28.56 -8.70 -17.05
CA GLU A 536 -29.83 -9.22 -16.56
C GLU A 536 -29.90 -9.10 -15.04
N HIS A 537 -31.07 -8.76 -14.52
CA HIS A 537 -31.29 -8.63 -13.08
C HIS A 537 -31.48 -10.01 -12.44
N VAL A 538 -30.86 -10.24 -11.28
CA VAL A 538 -31.12 -11.41 -10.45
C VAL A 538 -32.21 -11.02 -9.43
N LEU A 539 -33.40 -11.62 -9.54
CA LEU A 539 -34.50 -11.33 -8.62
C LEU A 539 -34.22 -11.91 -7.23
N GLU A 540 -34.62 -11.20 -6.16
CA GLU A 540 -34.29 -11.55 -4.76
C GLU A 540 -34.74 -12.96 -4.34
N ASP A 541 -35.77 -13.53 -4.98
CA ASP A 541 -36.33 -14.86 -4.69
C ASP A 541 -35.93 -15.95 -5.71
N GLN A 542 -35.04 -15.65 -6.65
CA GLN A 542 -34.63 -16.59 -7.70
C GLN A 542 -33.12 -16.85 -7.68
N ASP A 543 -32.76 -18.08 -7.31
CA ASP A 543 -31.37 -18.56 -7.40
C ASP A 543 -30.95 -18.89 -8.84
N THR A 544 -31.88 -18.82 -9.82
CA THR A 544 -31.62 -19.19 -11.22
C THR A 544 -32.03 -18.07 -12.18
N VAL A 545 -31.16 -17.79 -13.14
CA VAL A 545 -31.38 -16.82 -14.22
C VAL A 545 -31.28 -17.54 -15.55
N THR A 546 -32.24 -17.29 -16.43
CA THR A 546 -32.24 -17.87 -17.79
C THR A 546 -31.83 -16.82 -18.80
N LEU A 547 -30.71 -17.04 -19.47
CA LEU A 547 -30.30 -16.26 -20.64
C LEU A 547 -30.97 -16.85 -21.89
N THR A 548 -31.70 -16.03 -22.64
CA THR A 548 -32.37 -16.43 -23.89
C THR A 548 -31.70 -15.79 -25.11
N ASP A 549 -32.09 -16.25 -26.30
CA ASP A 549 -31.67 -15.67 -27.59
C ASP A 549 -30.15 -15.63 -27.81
N LEU A 550 -29.45 -16.65 -27.29
CA LEU A 550 -28.01 -16.81 -27.51
C LEU A 550 -27.74 -17.34 -28.93
N ARG A 551 -26.72 -16.79 -29.58
CA ARG A 551 -26.29 -17.18 -30.92
C ARG A 551 -25.60 -18.55 -30.88
N GLU A 552 -25.98 -19.41 -31.82
CA GLU A 552 -25.32 -20.69 -32.03
C GLU A 552 -23.86 -20.50 -32.49
N GLU A 553 -23.03 -21.52 -32.29
CA GLU A 553 -21.59 -21.53 -32.63
C GLU A 553 -20.77 -20.38 -32.03
N THR A 554 -21.28 -19.79 -30.94
CA THR A 554 -20.69 -18.61 -30.33
C THR A 554 -20.21 -18.91 -28.92
N GLU A 555 -19.03 -18.39 -28.58
CA GLU A 555 -18.47 -18.41 -27.23
C GLU A 555 -18.85 -17.13 -26.48
N TYR A 556 -19.40 -17.32 -25.28
CA TYR A 556 -19.86 -16.29 -24.37
C TYR A 556 -18.95 -16.21 -23.15
N GLU A 557 -18.68 -14.97 -22.71
CA GLU A 557 -18.10 -14.67 -21.42
C GLU A 557 -19.23 -14.22 -20.48
N ILE A 558 -19.31 -14.84 -19.31
CA ILE A 558 -20.38 -14.59 -18.34
C ILE A 558 -19.74 -14.33 -16.97
N LYS A 559 -20.27 -13.36 -16.23
CA LYS A 559 -19.84 -13.04 -14.86
C LYS A 559 -21.00 -12.48 -14.05
N CYS A 560 -20.91 -12.59 -12.73
CA CYS A 560 -21.85 -11.97 -11.80
C CYS A 560 -21.27 -10.64 -11.29
N ALA A 561 -22.13 -9.64 -11.13
CA ALA A 561 -21.80 -8.32 -10.61
C ALA A 561 -22.63 -8.06 -9.34
N ALA A 562 -21.95 -7.82 -8.22
CA ALA A 562 -22.57 -7.36 -6.99
C ALA A 562 -22.50 -5.83 -6.94
N VAL A 563 -23.67 -5.20 -7.03
CA VAL A 563 -23.85 -3.75 -7.02
C VAL A 563 -24.18 -3.34 -5.59
N GLY A 564 -23.35 -2.48 -5.02
CA GLY A 564 -23.57 -1.88 -3.69
C GLY A 564 -24.07 -0.44 -3.79
N LYS A 565 -24.01 0.27 -2.65
CA LYS A 565 -24.31 1.71 -2.58
C LYS A 565 -23.47 2.51 -3.59
N LEU A 566 -24.02 3.64 -4.07
CA LEU A 566 -23.39 4.50 -5.09
C LEU A 566 -23.05 3.77 -6.41
N SER A 567 -23.77 2.69 -6.72
CA SER A 567 -23.53 1.85 -7.91
C SER A 567 -22.13 1.22 -7.93
N PHE A 568 -21.44 1.14 -6.78
CA PHE A 568 -20.13 0.50 -6.71
C PHE A 568 -20.27 -1.00 -6.98
N THR A 569 -19.57 -1.50 -8.00
CA THR A 569 -19.78 -2.86 -8.49
C THR A 569 -18.52 -3.71 -8.35
N THR A 570 -18.65 -4.89 -7.75
CA THR A 570 -17.61 -5.92 -7.68
C THR A 570 -17.99 -7.11 -8.57
N TYR A 571 -17.03 -7.67 -9.31
CA TYR A 571 -17.29 -8.74 -10.28
C TYR A 571 -16.77 -10.11 -9.80
N SER A 572 -17.47 -11.18 -10.17
CA SER A 572 -16.98 -12.56 -10.04
C SER A 572 -15.87 -12.84 -11.06
N ASP A 573 -15.27 -14.02 -10.95
CA ASP A 573 -14.48 -14.57 -12.05
C ASP A 573 -15.35 -14.78 -13.30
N ILE A 574 -14.71 -14.78 -14.48
CA ILE A 574 -15.38 -14.96 -15.77
C ILE A 574 -15.48 -16.45 -16.05
N MET A 575 -16.67 -16.91 -16.42
CA MET A 575 -16.89 -18.24 -16.99
C MET A 575 -17.05 -18.15 -18.50
N HIS A 576 -16.62 -19.21 -19.19
CA HIS A 576 -16.74 -19.35 -20.64
C HIS A 576 -17.77 -20.43 -20.96
N LEU A 577 -18.66 -20.12 -21.90
CA LEU A 577 -19.70 -21.05 -22.33
C LEU A 577 -19.90 -20.96 -23.85
N ARG A 578 -19.97 -22.12 -24.51
CA ARG A 578 -20.21 -22.23 -25.95
C ARG A 578 -21.59 -22.81 -26.24
N ILE A 579 -22.34 -22.14 -27.11
CA ILE A 579 -23.61 -22.65 -27.61
C ILE A 579 -23.35 -23.52 -28.86
N ILE A 580 -23.70 -24.81 -28.77
CA ILE A 580 -23.52 -25.77 -29.86
C ILE A 580 -24.67 -25.62 -30.88
N GLU A 581 -24.36 -25.76 -32.17
CA GLU A 581 -25.34 -25.75 -33.24
C GLU A 581 -26.41 -26.83 -33.03
N LYS A 582 -27.69 -26.46 -33.12
CA LYS A 582 -28.81 -27.39 -32.90
C LYS A 582 -28.77 -28.58 -33.86
N LYS A 583 -28.31 -28.34 -35.09
CA LYS A 583 -28.19 -29.36 -36.14
C LYS A 583 -27.19 -30.46 -35.77
N LEU A 584 -26.08 -30.11 -35.10
CA LEU A 584 -25.08 -31.07 -34.64
C LEU A 584 -25.65 -31.98 -33.54
N LEU A 585 -26.38 -31.41 -32.58
CA LEU A 585 -27.05 -32.19 -31.54
C LEU A 585 -28.07 -33.17 -32.15
N MET A 586 -28.88 -32.69 -33.10
CA MET A 586 -29.83 -33.55 -33.83
C MET A 586 -29.15 -34.68 -34.62
N ALA A 587 -27.96 -34.43 -35.17
CA ALA A 587 -27.21 -35.47 -35.88
C ALA A 587 -26.72 -36.58 -34.93
N LEU A 588 -26.27 -36.23 -33.72
CA LEU A 588 -25.87 -37.20 -32.68
C LEU A 588 -27.06 -38.04 -32.20
N ASP A 589 -28.20 -37.40 -31.99
CA ASP A 589 -29.45 -38.09 -31.64
C ASP A 589 -29.89 -39.04 -32.75
N CYS A 590 -29.81 -38.61 -34.02
CA CYS A 590 -30.14 -39.43 -35.19
C CYS A 590 -29.30 -40.72 -35.26
N VAL A 591 -28.01 -40.67 -34.93
CA VAL A 591 -27.15 -41.87 -34.84
C VAL A 591 -27.68 -42.84 -33.79
N THR A 592 -28.00 -42.32 -32.61
CA THR A 592 -28.56 -43.11 -31.50
C THR A 592 -29.90 -43.74 -31.89
N ASP A 593 -30.75 -43.02 -32.61
CA ASP A 593 -32.04 -43.49 -33.10
C ASP A 593 -31.89 -44.56 -34.18
N ASN A 594 -30.97 -44.38 -35.14
CA ASN A 594 -30.69 -45.37 -36.18
C ASN A 594 -30.24 -46.72 -35.57
N LEU A 595 -29.34 -46.70 -34.58
CA LEU A 595 -28.90 -47.91 -33.87
C LEU A 595 -30.05 -48.55 -33.08
N SER A 596 -30.94 -47.73 -32.52
CA SER A 596 -32.14 -48.20 -31.83
C SER A 596 -33.13 -48.88 -32.76
N PHE A 597 -33.32 -48.32 -33.96
CA PHE A 597 -34.14 -48.89 -35.01
C PHE A 597 -33.62 -50.27 -35.45
N THR A 598 -32.31 -50.39 -35.73
CA THR A 598 -31.66 -51.66 -36.07
C THR A 598 -31.85 -52.71 -34.97
N LYS A 599 -31.70 -52.32 -33.70
CA LYS A 599 -31.96 -53.19 -32.55
C LYS A 599 -33.42 -53.66 -32.47
N SER A 600 -34.38 -52.77 -32.76
CA SER A 600 -35.81 -53.12 -32.80
C SER A 600 -36.09 -54.13 -33.90
N LYS A 601 -35.56 -53.91 -35.11
CA LYS A 601 -35.68 -54.83 -36.24
C LYS A 601 -35.08 -56.21 -35.97
N CYS A 602 -33.92 -56.27 -35.32
CA CYS A 602 -33.36 -57.55 -34.88
C CYS A 602 -34.25 -58.24 -33.84
N SER A 603 -34.94 -57.48 -32.99
CA SER A 603 -35.88 -58.06 -32.01
C SER A 603 -37.15 -58.60 -32.67
N GLU A 604 -37.68 -57.91 -33.67
CA GLU A 604 -38.78 -58.40 -34.52
C GLU A 604 -38.39 -59.71 -35.22
N LEU A 605 -37.19 -59.76 -35.83
CA LEU A 605 -36.67 -60.97 -36.48
C LEU A 605 -36.49 -62.16 -35.52
N LEU A 606 -36.15 -61.91 -34.26
CA LEU A 606 -36.02 -62.96 -33.24
C LEU A 606 -37.36 -63.47 -32.71
N GLN A 607 -38.45 -62.69 -32.84
CA GLN A 607 -39.81 -63.13 -32.49
C GLN A 607 -40.43 -64.02 -33.56
N ASP A 608 -39.87 -64.01 -34.78
CA ASP A 608 -40.30 -64.87 -35.86
C ASP A 608 -40.05 -66.35 -35.51
N PRO A 609 -41.09 -67.20 -35.44
CA PRO A 609 -40.94 -68.62 -35.13
C PRO A 609 -39.94 -69.33 -36.05
N ARG A 610 -39.81 -68.86 -37.30
CA ARG A 610 -38.93 -69.41 -38.34
C ARG A 610 -37.46 -69.23 -38.02
N THR A 611 -37.11 -68.18 -37.27
CA THR A 611 -35.75 -67.90 -36.81
C THR A 611 -35.30 -68.91 -35.76
N ASN A 612 -36.24 -69.49 -34.99
CA ASN A 612 -35.92 -70.48 -33.96
C ASN A 612 -35.53 -71.86 -34.52
N THR A 613 -35.88 -72.14 -35.77
CA THR A 613 -35.54 -73.40 -36.45
C THR A 613 -34.04 -73.55 -36.69
N PHE A 614 -33.31 -72.44 -36.89
CA PHE A 614 -31.90 -72.45 -37.23
C PHE A 614 -31.06 -71.68 -36.20
N SER A 615 -30.43 -72.41 -35.28
CA SER A 615 -29.62 -71.85 -34.18
C SER A 615 -28.49 -70.94 -34.69
N ALA A 616 -27.81 -71.29 -35.78
CA ALA A 616 -26.74 -70.47 -36.37
C ALA A 616 -27.26 -69.13 -36.94
N PHE A 617 -28.45 -69.12 -37.55
CA PHE A 617 -29.07 -67.89 -38.06
C PHE A 617 -29.56 -67.01 -36.92
N ARG A 618 -30.23 -67.61 -35.92
CA ARG A 618 -30.65 -66.92 -34.69
C ARG A 618 -29.47 -66.25 -33.99
N LYS A 619 -28.35 -66.97 -33.83
CA LYS A 619 -27.13 -66.43 -33.21
C LYS A 619 -26.61 -65.18 -33.92
N LYS A 620 -26.64 -65.14 -35.26
CA LYS A 620 -26.24 -63.96 -36.03
C LYS A 620 -27.11 -62.73 -35.74
N ILE A 621 -28.42 -62.91 -35.61
CA ILE A 621 -29.34 -61.82 -35.26
C ILE A 621 -29.14 -61.38 -33.80
N GLU A 622 -28.89 -62.31 -32.87
CA GLU A 622 -28.55 -62.02 -31.47
C GLU A 622 -27.22 -61.23 -31.36
N ASP A 623 -26.20 -61.63 -32.11
CA ASP A 623 -24.90 -60.96 -32.16
C ASP A 623 -25.03 -59.53 -32.73
N MET A 624 -25.76 -59.33 -33.84
CA MET A 624 -26.04 -57.99 -34.38
C MET A 624 -26.74 -57.09 -33.34
N LYS A 625 -27.80 -57.61 -32.70
CA LYS A 625 -28.56 -56.89 -31.67
C LYS A 625 -27.64 -56.49 -30.51
N ARG A 626 -26.78 -57.40 -30.06
CA ARG A 626 -25.81 -57.16 -28.98
C ARG A 626 -24.78 -56.10 -29.38
N PHE A 627 -24.18 -56.20 -30.55
CA PHE A 627 -23.17 -55.26 -31.03
C PHE A 627 -23.75 -53.85 -31.20
N CYS A 628 -24.95 -53.71 -31.78
CA CYS A 628 -25.63 -52.41 -31.89
C CYS A 628 -25.92 -51.81 -30.51
N GLN A 629 -26.30 -52.63 -29.52
CA GLN A 629 -26.54 -52.15 -28.16
C GLN A 629 -25.26 -51.65 -27.49
N ILE A 630 -24.15 -52.38 -27.61
CA ILE A 630 -22.85 -51.99 -27.03
C ILE A 630 -22.36 -50.69 -27.67
N TYR A 631 -22.37 -50.62 -29.01
CA TYR A 631 -21.93 -49.43 -29.73
C TYR A 631 -22.81 -48.20 -29.45
N ARG A 632 -24.14 -48.37 -29.36
CA ARG A 632 -25.06 -47.29 -29.00
C ARG A 632 -24.74 -46.70 -27.63
N GLN A 633 -24.41 -47.53 -26.64
CA GLN A 633 -24.05 -47.06 -25.31
C GLN A 633 -22.72 -46.31 -25.35
N ASP A 634 -21.69 -46.89 -25.98
CA ASP A 634 -20.37 -46.25 -26.16
C ASP A 634 -20.48 -44.89 -26.89
N PHE A 635 -21.27 -44.83 -27.95
CA PHE A 635 -21.49 -43.61 -28.72
C PHE A 635 -22.24 -42.55 -27.89
N ARG A 636 -23.29 -42.94 -27.15
CA ARG A 636 -24.03 -42.04 -26.28
C ARG A 636 -23.13 -41.43 -25.21
N ASP A 637 -22.40 -42.26 -24.48
CA ASP A 637 -21.55 -41.80 -23.38
C ASP A 637 -20.45 -40.86 -23.88
N LYS A 638 -19.83 -41.19 -25.02
CA LYS A 638 -18.86 -40.30 -25.69
C LYS A 638 -19.49 -39.01 -26.18
N SER A 639 -20.67 -39.07 -26.81
CA SER A 639 -21.35 -37.86 -27.30
C SER A 639 -21.72 -36.92 -26.15
N GLN A 640 -22.23 -37.44 -25.03
CA GLN A 640 -22.58 -36.63 -23.85
C GLN A 640 -21.33 -36.00 -23.21
N SER A 641 -20.25 -36.78 -23.07
CA SER A 641 -18.98 -36.26 -22.55
C SER A 641 -18.41 -35.15 -23.43
N LEU A 642 -18.40 -35.34 -24.76
CA LEU A 642 -17.89 -34.34 -25.70
C LEU A 642 -18.79 -33.10 -25.77
N ILE A 643 -20.12 -33.26 -25.69
CA ILE A 643 -21.04 -32.12 -25.61
C ILE A 643 -20.69 -31.26 -24.39
N TRP A 644 -20.46 -31.89 -23.23
CA TRP A 644 -20.06 -31.19 -22.01
C TRP A 644 -18.74 -30.44 -22.20
N SER A 645 -17.68 -31.13 -22.66
CA SER A 645 -16.37 -30.51 -22.87
C SER A 645 -16.39 -29.39 -23.92
N VAL A 646 -17.20 -29.50 -24.98
CA VAL A 646 -17.36 -28.42 -25.96
C VAL A 646 -18.14 -27.23 -25.38
N GLN A 647 -19.20 -27.47 -24.60
CA GLN A 647 -19.99 -26.41 -23.95
C GLN A 647 -19.13 -25.60 -22.98
N PHE A 648 -18.27 -26.24 -22.20
CA PHE A 648 -17.37 -25.58 -21.25
C PHE A 648 -16.01 -25.18 -21.85
N CYS A 649 -15.90 -25.19 -23.19
CA CYS A 649 -14.72 -24.74 -23.93
C CYS A 649 -13.41 -25.51 -23.62
N GLU A 650 -13.51 -26.75 -23.12
CA GLU A 650 -12.38 -27.67 -22.96
C GLU A 650 -11.98 -28.30 -24.29
N GLU A 651 -12.95 -28.50 -25.20
CA GLU A 651 -12.75 -29.01 -26.55
C GLU A 651 -13.40 -28.09 -27.61
N GLU A 652 -12.91 -28.19 -28.84
CA GLU A 652 -13.51 -27.49 -29.98
C GLU A 652 -14.70 -28.26 -30.57
N THR A 653 -15.63 -27.53 -31.20
CA THR A 653 -16.80 -28.10 -31.90
C THR A 653 -16.41 -29.16 -32.94
N CYS A 654 -15.18 -29.11 -33.47
CA CYS A 654 -14.66 -30.08 -34.43
C CYS A 654 -14.54 -31.51 -33.86
N ALA A 655 -14.49 -31.68 -32.53
CA ALA A 655 -14.50 -32.97 -31.87
C ALA A 655 -15.84 -33.71 -32.07
N LEU A 656 -16.97 -33.00 -31.99
CA LEU A 656 -18.31 -33.56 -32.24
C LEU A 656 -18.49 -33.94 -33.71
N THR A 657 -18.02 -33.10 -34.64
CA THR A 657 -18.05 -33.44 -36.07
C THR A 657 -17.15 -34.63 -36.39
N SER A 658 -16.00 -34.74 -35.71
CA SER A 658 -15.10 -35.89 -35.86
C SER A 658 -15.73 -37.18 -35.33
N LEU A 659 -16.49 -37.13 -34.23
CA LEU A 659 -17.24 -38.28 -33.72
C LEU A 659 -18.31 -38.74 -34.71
N LEU A 660 -19.08 -37.81 -35.29
CA LEU A 660 -20.08 -38.12 -36.33
C LEU A 660 -19.42 -38.71 -37.58
N GLN A 661 -18.31 -38.14 -38.03
CA GLN A 661 -17.55 -38.67 -39.16
C GLN A 661 -17.01 -40.09 -38.86
N ALA A 662 -16.49 -40.32 -37.66
CA ALA A 662 -16.01 -41.64 -37.25
C ALA A 662 -17.13 -42.69 -37.21
N HIS A 663 -18.38 -42.28 -36.91
CA HIS A 663 -19.55 -43.16 -37.03
C HIS A 663 -19.86 -43.51 -38.49
N GLU A 664 -19.94 -42.52 -39.37
CA GLU A 664 -20.20 -42.73 -40.80
C GLU A 664 -19.12 -43.56 -41.49
N GLU A 665 -17.85 -43.43 -41.07
CA GLU A 665 -16.72 -44.22 -41.58
C GLU A 665 -16.62 -45.64 -40.96
N SER A 666 -17.46 -45.95 -39.96
CA SER A 666 -17.46 -47.26 -39.29
C SER A 666 -18.40 -48.26 -39.96
N SER A 667 -18.21 -49.56 -39.70
CA SER A 667 -19.16 -50.62 -40.11
C SER A 667 -20.53 -50.51 -39.42
N PHE A 668 -20.68 -49.63 -38.41
CA PHE A 668 -21.96 -49.33 -37.75
C PHE A 668 -22.77 -48.23 -38.46
N ASN A 669 -22.33 -47.75 -39.62
CA ASN A 669 -23.07 -46.73 -40.36
C ASN A 669 -24.48 -47.22 -40.74
N LYS A 670 -25.37 -46.26 -40.99
CA LYS A 670 -26.79 -46.53 -41.28
C LYS A 670 -27.01 -47.43 -42.49
N GLN A 671 -26.17 -47.29 -43.52
CA GLN A 671 -26.34 -48.01 -44.78
C GLN A 671 -26.03 -49.50 -44.60
N ASP A 672 -24.87 -49.83 -44.03
CA ASP A 672 -24.42 -51.21 -43.83
C ASP A 672 -25.38 -51.99 -42.94
N LEU A 673 -25.84 -51.38 -41.84
CA LEU A 673 -26.80 -52.00 -40.93
C LEU A 673 -28.16 -52.28 -41.61
N LYS A 674 -28.64 -51.34 -42.44
CA LYS A 674 -29.91 -51.48 -43.15
C LYS A 674 -29.83 -52.54 -44.25
N GLU A 675 -28.74 -52.55 -45.02
CA GLU A 675 -28.50 -53.56 -46.05
C GLU A 675 -28.38 -54.96 -45.44
N TRP A 676 -27.69 -55.08 -44.30
CA TRP A 676 -27.58 -56.35 -43.58
C TRP A 676 -28.92 -56.89 -43.10
N ILE A 677 -29.75 -56.06 -42.44
CA ILE A 677 -31.10 -56.45 -42.02
C ILE A 677 -31.92 -56.92 -43.22
N THR A 678 -31.92 -56.14 -44.30
CA THR A 678 -32.66 -56.47 -45.53
C THR A 678 -32.17 -57.79 -46.15
N GLY A 679 -30.85 -58.04 -46.10
CA GLY A 679 -30.24 -59.29 -46.53
C GLY A 679 -30.71 -60.48 -45.70
N LYS A 680 -30.76 -60.34 -44.37
CA LYS A 680 -31.22 -61.41 -43.47
C LYS A 680 -32.72 -61.67 -43.57
N GLU A 681 -33.54 -60.64 -43.75
CA GLU A 681 -34.96 -60.80 -44.05
C GLU A 681 -35.19 -61.63 -45.32
N LYS A 682 -34.40 -61.35 -46.38
CA LYS A 682 -34.46 -62.11 -47.64
C LYS A 682 -33.96 -63.55 -47.48
N GLU A 683 -32.85 -63.77 -46.78
CA GLU A 683 -32.35 -65.11 -46.45
C GLU A 683 -33.42 -65.93 -45.73
N LEU A 684 -34.04 -65.36 -44.69
CA LEU A 684 -35.09 -66.01 -43.91
C LEU A 684 -36.33 -66.31 -44.76
N SER A 685 -36.78 -65.35 -45.57
CA SER A 685 -37.94 -65.53 -46.45
C SER A 685 -37.72 -66.65 -47.46
N THR A 686 -36.56 -66.68 -48.13
CA THR A 686 -36.26 -67.72 -49.11
C THR A 686 -36.06 -69.08 -48.45
N VAL A 687 -35.33 -69.18 -47.34
CA VAL A 687 -35.20 -70.46 -46.61
C VAL A 687 -36.57 -70.97 -46.16
N ASN A 688 -37.48 -70.09 -45.77
CA ASN A 688 -38.84 -70.46 -45.40
C ASN A 688 -39.65 -71.01 -46.59
N GLU A 689 -39.52 -70.43 -47.79
CA GLU A 689 -40.16 -70.97 -49.00
C GLU A 689 -39.66 -72.39 -49.33
N PHE A 690 -38.37 -72.67 -49.10
CA PHE A 690 -37.80 -74.01 -49.25
C PHE A 690 -38.25 -74.96 -48.14
N LEU A 691 -38.29 -74.51 -46.88
CA LEU A 691 -38.80 -75.29 -45.75
C LEU A 691 -40.26 -75.69 -45.95
N GLN A 692 -41.11 -74.78 -46.41
CA GLN A 692 -42.52 -75.09 -46.67
C GLN A 692 -42.67 -76.19 -47.72
N GLN A 693 -41.89 -76.11 -48.81
CA GLN A 693 -41.87 -77.17 -49.82
C GLN A 693 -41.36 -78.51 -49.28
N LEU A 694 -40.41 -78.50 -48.33
CA LEU A 694 -39.94 -79.72 -47.66
C LEU A 694 -41.04 -80.31 -46.75
N PHE A 695 -41.77 -79.48 -46.00
CA PHE A 695 -42.91 -79.93 -45.19
C PHE A 695 -44.04 -80.52 -46.04
N ASP A 696 -44.34 -79.92 -47.19
CA ASP A 696 -45.36 -80.42 -48.12
C ASP A 696 -45.00 -81.81 -48.69
N ILE A 697 -43.71 -82.18 -48.67
CA ILE A 697 -43.19 -83.51 -49.08
C ILE A 697 -43.15 -84.50 -47.89
N GLY A 698 -43.50 -84.06 -46.67
CA GLY A 698 -43.53 -84.88 -45.46
C GLY A 698 -42.23 -84.90 -44.67
N ALA A 699 -41.28 -83.99 -44.94
CA ALA A 699 -40.04 -83.90 -44.17
C ALA A 699 -40.30 -83.32 -42.76
N GLU A 700 -39.70 -83.92 -41.75
CA GLU A 700 -39.74 -83.40 -40.37
C GLU A 700 -38.46 -82.62 -40.03
N VAL A 701 -38.61 -81.54 -39.26
CA VAL A 701 -37.46 -80.80 -38.71
C VAL A 701 -37.01 -81.50 -37.44
N ASN A 702 -35.77 -81.98 -37.41
CA ASN A 702 -35.15 -82.55 -36.21
C ASN A 702 -33.95 -81.71 -35.76
N PHE A 703 -33.85 -81.47 -34.44
CA PHE A 703 -32.83 -80.63 -33.82
C PHE A 703 -31.55 -81.40 -33.44
N THR A 704 -31.57 -82.74 -33.49
CA THR A 704 -30.42 -83.59 -33.18
C THR A 704 -30.37 -84.81 -34.10
N LEU A 705 -29.47 -84.76 -35.09
CA LEU A 705 -29.28 -85.86 -36.04
C LEU A 705 -28.93 -87.18 -35.33
N ASP A 706 -28.15 -87.10 -34.24
CA ASP A 706 -27.78 -88.26 -33.41
C ASP A 706 -28.99 -88.99 -32.81
N ALA A 707 -30.07 -88.27 -32.51
CA ALA A 707 -31.30 -88.87 -31.97
C ALA A 707 -32.07 -89.66 -33.04
N VAL A 708 -32.03 -89.21 -34.31
CA VAL A 708 -32.65 -89.91 -35.45
C VAL A 708 -31.82 -91.14 -35.84
N LEU A 709 -30.49 -91.00 -35.87
CA LEU A 709 -29.57 -92.08 -36.23
C LEU A 709 -29.50 -93.19 -35.16
N SER A 710 -29.92 -92.90 -33.92
CA SER A 710 -29.98 -93.87 -32.83
C SER A 710 -31.31 -94.65 -32.78
N ASP A 711 -32.29 -94.31 -33.62
CA ASP A 711 -33.55 -95.06 -33.69
C ASP A 711 -33.39 -96.31 -34.57
N ILE A 712 -33.48 -97.47 -33.92
CA ILE A 712 -33.28 -98.79 -34.54
C ILE A 712 -34.38 -99.10 -35.58
N LYS A 713 -35.46 -98.32 -35.62
CA LYS A 713 -36.55 -98.47 -36.61
C LYS A 713 -36.29 -97.73 -37.93
N VAL A 714 -35.21 -96.97 -38.03
CA VAL A 714 -34.89 -96.14 -39.20
C VAL A 714 -33.71 -96.77 -39.96
N GLU A 715 -33.97 -97.37 -41.13
CA GLU A 715 -32.91 -98.04 -41.93
C GLU A 715 -32.07 -97.06 -42.77
N ASN A 716 -32.70 -96.04 -43.34
CA ASN A 716 -32.03 -95.05 -44.19
C ASN A 716 -32.52 -93.64 -43.82
N VAL A 717 -31.59 -92.71 -43.60
CA VAL A 717 -31.89 -91.30 -43.33
C VAL A 717 -31.42 -90.45 -44.51
N VAL A 718 -32.34 -89.75 -45.15
CA VAL A 718 -32.03 -88.71 -46.14
C VAL A 718 -32.41 -87.37 -45.54
N TYR A 719 -31.44 -86.49 -45.35
CA TYR A 719 -31.67 -85.16 -44.79
C TYR A 719 -31.30 -84.06 -45.78
N TYR A 720 -32.10 -83.00 -45.80
CA TYR A 720 -31.83 -81.79 -46.57
C TYR A 720 -31.24 -80.73 -45.62
N THR A 721 -29.97 -80.35 -45.82
CA THR A 721 -29.28 -79.39 -44.95
C THR A 721 -29.00 -78.05 -45.64
N PHE A 722 -29.24 -76.96 -44.91
CA PHE A 722 -28.95 -75.60 -45.35
C PHE A 722 -27.53 -75.20 -44.93
N THR A 723 -26.52 -75.64 -45.67
CA THR A 723 -25.10 -75.44 -45.32
C THR A 723 -24.64 -73.98 -45.30
N SER A 724 -25.31 -73.09 -46.05
CA SER A 724 -24.93 -71.67 -46.10
C SER A 724 -25.35 -70.87 -44.87
N LEU A 725 -26.27 -71.36 -44.04
CA LEU A 725 -26.71 -70.68 -42.82
C LEU A 725 -25.62 -70.65 -41.74
N GLU A 726 -24.69 -71.59 -41.76
CA GLU A 726 -23.59 -71.70 -40.80
C GLU A 726 -22.34 -70.91 -41.20
N GLN A 727 -22.27 -70.38 -42.43
CA GLN A 727 -21.12 -69.61 -42.88
C GLN A 727 -20.91 -68.35 -42.01
N PRO A 728 -19.66 -67.98 -41.68
CA PRO A 728 -19.38 -66.79 -40.89
C PRO A 728 -19.90 -65.53 -41.59
N ASP A 729 -20.50 -64.62 -40.82
CA ASP A 729 -21.00 -63.36 -41.35
C ASP A 729 -19.87 -62.32 -41.32
N LYS A 730 -19.54 -61.80 -42.51
CA LYS A 730 -18.42 -60.87 -42.69
C LYS A 730 -18.65 -59.56 -41.92
N LEU A 731 -19.87 -59.01 -41.98
CA LEU A 731 -20.18 -57.76 -41.28
C LEU A 731 -20.13 -57.96 -39.76
N LEU A 732 -20.69 -59.05 -39.22
CA LEU A 732 -20.59 -59.33 -37.78
C LEU A 732 -19.15 -59.46 -37.31
N SER A 733 -18.28 -60.07 -38.11
CA SER A 733 -16.85 -60.19 -37.80
C SER A 733 -16.15 -58.82 -37.78
N GLU A 734 -16.49 -57.94 -38.73
CA GLU A 734 -16.00 -56.56 -38.77
C GLU A 734 -16.49 -55.75 -37.55
N LEU A 735 -17.77 -55.86 -37.19
CA LEU A 735 -18.36 -55.20 -36.02
C LEU A 735 -17.73 -55.67 -34.70
N GLU A 736 -17.53 -56.98 -34.56
CA GLU A 736 -16.88 -57.56 -33.39
C GLU A 736 -15.42 -57.07 -33.27
N SER A 737 -14.69 -57.02 -34.39
CA SER A 737 -13.32 -56.51 -34.44
C SER A 737 -13.26 -55.02 -34.06
N TYR A 738 -14.19 -54.21 -34.58
CA TYR A 738 -14.30 -52.79 -34.26
C TYR A 738 -14.58 -52.54 -32.78
N LEU A 739 -15.44 -53.36 -32.16
CA LEU A 739 -15.75 -53.28 -30.73
C LEU A 739 -14.60 -53.74 -29.83
N LYS A 740 -13.80 -54.73 -30.26
CA LYS A 740 -12.63 -55.23 -29.52
C LYS A 740 -11.38 -54.34 -29.64
N ALA A 741 -11.29 -53.51 -30.68
CA ALA A 741 -10.17 -52.60 -30.88
C ALA A 741 -10.13 -51.48 -29.81
N PRO A 742 -8.95 -51.16 -29.25
CA PRO A 742 -8.77 -49.96 -28.42
C PRO A 742 -9.30 -48.71 -29.11
N THR A 743 -9.95 -47.80 -28.38
CA THR A 743 -10.61 -46.62 -28.94
C THR A 743 -9.69 -45.78 -29.85
N ALA A 744 -8.38 -45.72 -29.54
CA ALA A 744 -7.37 -45.00 -30.30
C ALA A 744 -6.89 -45.70 -31.59
N SER A 745 -7.25 -46.97 -31.82
CA SER A 745 -6.77 -47.78 -32.95
C SER A 745 -7.89 -48.36 -33.84
N ARG A 746 -9.14 -47.92 -33.64
CA ARG A 746 -10.27 -48.23 -34.53
C ARG A 746 -9.98 -47.67 -35.93
N LYS A 747 -9.59 -48.54 -36.86
CA LYS A 747 -9.19 -48.17 -38.23
C LYS A 747 -10.40 -47.75 -39.07
N LYS A 748 -10.18 -46.81 -40.00
CA LYS A 748 -11.13 -46.47 -41.07
C LYS A 748 -11.47 -47.72 -41.87
N ASN A 749 -12.74 -47.95 -42.18
CA ASN A 749 -13.11 -49.00 -43.11
C ASN A 749 -12.69 -48.55 -44.53
N PRO A 750 -11.70 -49.19 -45.20
CA PRO A 750 -11.38 -48.82 -46.56
C PRO A 750 -12.59 -49.19 -47.42
N LYS A 751 -13.28 -48.19 -47.98
CA LYS A 751 -14.37 -48.39 -48.95
C LYS A 751 -13.90 -49.37 -50.03
N THR A 752 -14.24 -50.63 -49.85
CA THR A 752 -13.96 -51.72 -50.78
C THR A 752 -15.30 -52.21 -51.31
N ALA A 753 -15.32 -52.47 -52.61
CA ALA A 753 -16.42 -52.89 -53.50
C ALA A 753 -17.65 -53.57 -52.84
N PRO A 754 -18.87 -53.44 -53.42
CA PRO A 754 -20.13 -53.86 -52.82
C PRO A 754 -19.99 -55.25 -52.19
N GLN A 755 -19.96 -55.28 -50.86
CA GLN A 755 -19.83 -56.52 -50.14
C GLN A 755 -21.15 -57.27 -50.33
N THR A 756 -21.11 -58.47 -50.90
CA THR A 756 -22.29 -59.33 -50.97
C THR A 756 -22.65 -59.73 -49.53
N LEU A 757 -23.55 -58.97 -48.89
CA LEU A 757 -23.97 -59.17 -47.50
C LEU A 757 -24.86 -60.41 -47.30
N THR A 758 -25.15 -61.13 -48.38
CA THR A 758 -25.91 -62.37 -48.37
C THR A 758 -25.24 -63.45 -49.21
N TRP A 759 -25.27 -64.68 -48.71
CA TRP A 759 -24.88 -65.86 -49.49
C TRP A 759 -25.93 -66.21 -50.56
N LEU A 760 -27.14 -65.66 -50.49
CA LEU A 760 -28.26 -66.01 -51.36
C LEU A 760 -28.15 -65.37 -52.75
N THR A 761 -27.23 -65.85 -53.57
CA THR A 761 -27.09 -65.47 -54.98
C THR A 761 -28.02 -66.26 -55.88
N GLY A 762 -28.32 -65.75 -57.09
CA GLY A 762 -29.18 -66.46 -58.06
C GLY A 762 -28.68 -67.87 -58.40
N ASN A 763 -27.37 -68.05 -58.52
CA ASN A 763 -26.76 -69.35 -58.80
C ASN A 763 -26.92 -70.33 -57.62
N ILE A 764 -26.76 -69.86 -56.38
CA ILE A 764 -26.95 -70.70 -55.18
C ILE A 764 -28.42 -71.09 -55.02
N ARG A 765 -29.35 -70.15 -55.25
CA ARG A 765 -30.79 -70.42 -55.21
C ARG A 765 -31.21 -71.50 -56.22
N GLU A 766 -30.67 -71.43 -57.44
CA GLU A 766 -30.98 -72.42 -58.47
C GLU A 766 -30.43 -73.81 -58.09
N LYS A 767 -29.22 -73.90 -57.54
CA LYS A 767 -28.68 -75.16 -57.02
C LYS A 767 -29.49 -75.73 -55.85
N MET A 768 -29.94 -74.88 -54.92
CA MET A 768 -30.84 -75.31 -53.84
C MET A 768 -32.13 -75.90 -54.42
N ARG A 769 -32.68 -75.28 -55.46
CA ARG A 769 -33.87 -75.79 -56.16
C ARG A 769 -33.63 -77.15 -56.81
N GLN A 770 -32.50 -77.32 -57.49
CA GLN A 770 -32.11 -78.61 -58.08
C GLN A 770 -31.99 -79.71 -57.02
N HIS A 771 -31.33 -79.43 -55.90
CA HIS A 771 -31.20 -80.38 -54.80
C HIS A 771 -32.54 -80.69 -54.12
N LEU A 772 -33.44 -79.70 -54.01
CA LEU A 772 -34.79 -79.92 -53.49
C LEU A 772 -35.59 -80.88 -54.39
N ILE A 773 -35.46 -80.76 -55.71
CA ILE A 773 -36.08 -81.68 -56.68
C ILE A 773 -35.52 -83.11 -56.49
N ILE A 774 -34.20 -83.26 -56.38
CA ILE A 774 -33.55 -84.56 -56.12
C ILE A 774 -34.04 -85.17 -54.79
N PHE A 775 -34.16 -84.35 -53.75
CA PHE A 775 -34.67 -84.78 -52.44
C PHE A 775 -36.12 -85.27 -52.54
N LYS A 776 -36.97 -84.55 -53.29
CA LYS A 776 -38.36 -84.94 -53.57
C LYS A 776 -38.45 -86.28 -54.31
N GLU A 777 -37.64 -86.48 -55.34
CA GLU A 777 -37.60 -87.74 -56.09
C GLU A 777 -37.13 -88.90 -55.20
N SER A 778 -36.12 -88.67 -54.36
CA SER A 778 -35.59 -89.67 -53.43
C SER A 778 -36.61 -90.08 -52.34
N SER A 779 -37.40 -89.12 -51.84
CA SER A 779 -38.50 -89.39 -50.90
C SER A 779 -39.59 -90.28 -51.53
N TRP A 780 -39.87 -90.10 -52.82
CA TRP A 780 -40.85 -90.91 -53.56
C TRP A 780 -40.42 -92.39 -53.69
N PHE A 781 -39.12 -92.65 -53.88
CA PHE A 781 -38.57 -94.02 -53.94
C PHE A 781 -38.57 -94.74 -52.59
N LEU A 782 -38.49 -94.01 -51.46
CA LEU A 782 -38.47 -94.58 -50.11
C LEU A 782 -39.88 -94.85 -49.52
N HIS A 783 -40.94 -94.25 -50.10
CA HIS A 783 -42.33 -94.42 -49.65
C HIS A 783 -43.18 -95.34 -50.55
N SER A 784 -42.58 -95.96 -51.57
CA SER A 784 -43.28 -96.91 -52.43
C SER A 784 -43.25 -98.32 -51.82
N PRO A 785 -44.39 -98.99 -51.58
CA PRO A 785 -44.40 -100.35 -51.03
C PRO A 785 -43.94 -101.33 -52.12
N VAL A 786 -42.90 -102.10 -51.80
CA VAL A 786 -42.68 -103.42 -52.40
C VAL A 786 -42.64 -104.42 -51.27
#